data_AF-A0A1Q4GP57-F1
#
_entry.id   AF-A0A1Q4GP57-F1
#
_cell.length_a   1.000
_cell.length_b   1.000
_cell.length_c   1.000
_cell.angle_alpha   90.00
_cell.angle_beta   90.00
_cell.angle_gamma   90.00
#
_symmetry.space_group_name_H-M   'P 1'
#
loop_
_entity.id
_entity.type
_entity.pdbx_description
1 polymer ?
#
loop_
_entity_poly.entity_id
_entity_poly.type
_entity_poly.pdbx_seq_one_letter_code
_entity_poly.pdbx_strand_id
1 'polypeptide(L)'
;MKVTLFDFQKDALHQLRDRLMAARNFASSDNPQAIAFSAPTGSGKTIVMTALFEAILDEPDDQLEWPLDWQPQPDAVILWVSDMPELNEQTKLKIEGKSDRVYRVNQLIPIDSSFDAEHLAGGKVYFINTQKLGNDKLLTKVGDGRNWSIWTTLTNTAKAVPDRFYVVIDEAHRGMAGGKGAKEAQTLMQRFLLGFAEAGLIKMPLVIGISATPKRFMDLLEHAPHTVHKVAIPPDAVRLSGLLKDRILIHHPESATTAEMALLEEAARRWAQMTTAWANYCKEEGEQPIWPVLVVQVDNATANAVTKTSLTDALNVIESAIGRRLNEGEVAHAMHDTGDMDVGGRKVRKVDASRIDADKNIGVVFFKTSLSTGWDCPRAEVMMSFRRAEDHTYIAQLLGRMVRTPLARRIERDAALNDVHLFLPYFDTQAVTSVVESLHNVEDVPPSETGSSRNLVVLGRRAGMEDVFAALGELITYRVNATRAQSHFRRFMAISRNLTMDEIDDDAWDGAKRQIVEWMAAQIAAMKSAGQYDAAAQAITRVGLKTLAVKNGTGVAEPEADYHIDASDVDIDRLFEEAGRVLSHGLHMTYWQANADRDALDVKVEVIVLARQHSAMSAMESTAEKAFDALYDTHKKAIAKLKEQRRSHYEKLRLATAKPAEVPWHLPESIDFNRLPTDPQWDRHLYVESDGQFRAGLGAWEAGVLKEELAKPEVIGWLRNLDRKPWSLEIPYETGGDIRPMFPDLVIVGRVGADITVDILEPHDPSLADNFEKAIGLARFAERHGALFGHIQLIRKQASPAGGEHFVRLEINKAATIKQLLLITSNPQLDDLFAKLGT
;
A
#
# COMPACT_ATOMS: atom_id res chain seq x y z
N MET A 1 -3.59 -13.54 -9.65
CA MET A 1 -2.43 -12.61 -9.80
C MET A 1 -1.09 -13.26 -9.40
N LYS A 2 0.01 -12.94 -10.11
CA LYS A 2 1.39 -13.35 -9.74
C LYS A 2 1.99 -12.58 -8.55
N VAL A 3 1.32 -11.52 -8.11
CA VAL A 3 1.73 -10.68 -6.96
C VAL A 3 0.56 -10.50 -6.01
N THR A 4 0.85 -10.47 -4.71
CA THR A 4 -0.17 -10.18 -3.69
C THR A 4 -0.52 -8.70 -3.72
N LEU A 5 -1.82 -8.38 -3.80
CA LEU A 5 -2.31 -7.01 -3.70
C LEU A 5 -2.20 -6.48 -2.26
N PHE A 6 -1.86 -5.21 -2.11
CA PHE A 6 -1.97 -4.50 -0.83
C PHE A 6 -3.44 -4.30 -0.44
N ASP A 7 -3.73 -4.13 0.85
CA ASP A 7 -5.12 -4.01 1.32
C ASP A 7 -5.85 -2.82 0.67
N PHE A 8 -5.19 -1.66 0.54
CA PHE A 8 -5.78 -0.51 -0.15
C PHE A 8 -6.04 -0.78 -1.65
N GLN A 9 -5.27 -1.66 -2.29
CA GLN A 9 -5.49 -2.09 -3.69
C GLN A 9 -6.67 -3.04 -3.78
N LYS A 10 -6.85 -3.94 -2.80
CA LYS A 10 -8.02 -4.81 -2.70
C LYS A 10 -9.28 -3.99 -2.48
N ASP A 11 -9.25 -3.00 -1.60
CA ASP A 11 -10.36 -2.09 -1.33
C ASP A 11 -10.75 -1.31 -2.60
N ALA A 12 -9.77 -0.80 -3.34
CA ALA A 12 -10.01 -0.13 -4.61
C ALA A 12 -10.61 -1.08 -5.66
N LEU A 13 -10.10 -2.31 -5.75
CA LEU A 13 -10.64 -3.35 -6.64
C LEU A 13 -12.08 -3.73 -6.27
N HIS A 14 -12.40 -3.81 -4.98
CA HIS A 14 -13.75 -4.05 -4.48
C HIS A 14 -14.69 -2.94 -4.92
N GLN A 15 -14.33 -1.69 -4.64
CA GLN A 15 -15.11 -0.53 -5.06
C GLN A 15 -15.25 -0.45 -6.59
N LEU A 16 -14.21 -0.74 -7.35
CA LEU A 16 -14.27 -0.78 -8.82
C LEU A 16 -15.30 -1.79 -9.31
N ARG A 17 -15.33 -3.00 -8.73
CA ARG A 17 -16.30 -4.03 -9.06
C ARG A 17 -17.73 -3.62 -8.72
N ASP A 18 -17.96 -3.06 -7.53
CA ASP A 18 -19.29 -2.57 -7.11
C ASP A 18 -19.81 -1.48 -8.05
N ARG A 19 -18.96 -0.50 -8.40
CA ARG A 19 -19.32 0.57 -9.35
C ARG A 19 -19.54 0.04 -10.76
N LEU A 20 -18.77 -0.96 -11.18
CA LEU A 20 -18.95 -1.61 -12.48
C LEU A 20 -20.26 -2.35 -12.58
N MET A 21 -20.66 -3.11 -11.57
CA MET A 21 -21.97 -3.79 -11.56
C MET A 21 -23.12 -2.80 -11.72
N ALA A 22 -23.06 -1.67 -10.99
CA ALA A 22 -24.04 -0.61 -11.13
C ALA A 22 -24.03 0.01 -12.54
N ALA A 23 -22.84 0.27 -13.11
CA ALA A 23 -22.69 0.89 -14.42
C ALA A 23 -23.13 -0.01 -15.58
N ARG A 24 -22.73 -1.29 -15.59
CA ARG A 24 -23.01 -2.24 -16.69
C ARG A 24 -24.50 -2.39 -16.98
N ASN A 25 -25.34 -2.38 -15.95
CA ASN A 25 -26.80 -2.50 -16.07
C ASN A 25 -27.45 -1.38 -16.89
N PHE A 26 -26.78 -0.23 -17.01
CA PHE A 26 -27.29 0.95 -17.70
C PHE A 26 -26.47 1.37 -18.92
N ALA A 27 -25.33 0.71 -19.15
CA ALA A 27 -24.37 1.10 -20.18
C ALA A 27 -24.98 1.00 -21.59
N SER A 28 -25.06 2.14 -22.26
CA SER A 28 -25.51 2.29 -23.64
C SER A 28 -24.97 3.60 -24.23
N SER A 29 -25.11 3.81 -25.54
CA SER A 29 -24.74 5.09 -26.17
C SER A 29 -25.61 6.26 -25.68
N ASP A 30 -26.85 5.99 -25.30
CA ASP A 30 -27.83 6.99 -24.86
C ASP A 30 -27.79 7.23 -23.36
N ASN A 31 -27.33 6.25 -22.59
CA ASN A 31 -27.07 6.36 -21.15
C ASN A 31 -25.63 5.91 -20.81
N PRO A 32 -24.61 6.65 -21.28
CA PRO A 32 -23.23 6.23 -21.12
C PRO A 32 -22.77 6.37 -19.66
N GLN A 33 -21.84 5.52 -19.25
CA GLN A 33 -21.37 5.39 -17.86
C GLN A 33 -19.85 5.60 -17.80
N ALA A 34 -19.38 6.29 -16.78
CA ALA A 34 -17.96 6.53 -16.55
C ALA A 34 -17.56 6.16 -15.12
N ILE A 35 -16.45 5.46 -14.96
CA ILE A 35 -15.80 5.24 -13.68
C ILE A 35 -14.54 6.10 -13.63
N ALA A 36 -14.52 7.06 -12.71
CA ALA A 36 -13.36 7.86 -12.39
C ALA A 36 -12.53 7.15 -11.32
N PHE A 37 -11.50 6.41 -11.76
CA PHE A 37 -10.54 5.78 -10.87
C PHE A 37 -9.36 6.72 -10.61
N SER A 38 -9.37 7.33 -9.43
CA SER A 38 -8.29 8.18 -8.97
C SER A 38 -7.36 7.42 -8.05
N ALA A 39 -6.09 7.39 -8.41
CA ALA A 39 -5.09 6.75 -7.59
C ALA A 39 -3.78 7.53 -7.72
N PRO A 40 -3.10 7.85 -6.62
CA PRO A 40 -1.82 8.55 -6.69
C PRO A 40 -0.76 7.77 -7.48
N THR A 41 0.26 8.44 -7.99
CA THR A 41 1.41 7.74 -8.60
C THR A 41 2.11 6.85 -7.57
N GLY A 42 2.62 5.70 -8.01
CA GLY A 42 3.25 4.71 -7.12
C GLY A 42 2.27 3.76 -6.41
N SER A 43 0.96 4.03 -6.40
CA SER A 43 -0.08 3.16 -5.82
C SER A 43 -0.31 1.83 -6.55
N GLY A 44 0.27 1.65 -7.74
CA GLY A 44 0.08 0.45 -8.55
C GLY A 44 -1.23 0.43 -9.34
N LYS A 45 -1.67 1.56 -9.92
CA LYS A 45 -2.90 1.65 -10.75
C LYS A 45 -3.02 0.54 -11.78
N THR A 46 -1.95 0.29 -12.54
CA THR A 46 -1.92 -0.80 -13.54
C THR A 46 -2.09 -2.18 -12.89
N ILE A 47 -1.59 -2.40 -11.67
CA ILE A 47 -1.76 -3.66 -10.93
C ILE A 47 -3.23 -3.86 -10.54
N VAL A 48 -3.88 -2.81 -10.03
CA VAL A 48 -5.32 -2.83 -9.70
C VAL A 48 -6.14 -3.09 -10.96
N MET A 49 -5.83 -2.42 -12.07
CA MET A 49 -6.49 -2.66 -13.35
C MET A 49 -6.24 -4.06 -13.90
N THR A 50 -5.04 -4.61 -13.72
CA THR A 50 -4.73 -6.00 -14.12
C THR A 50 -5.60 -6.97 -13.35
N ALA A 51 -5.68 -6.83 -12.02
CA ALA A 51 -6.55 -7.66 -11.19
C ALA A 51 -8.03 -7.48 -11.52
N LEU A 52 -8.44 -6.26 -11.90
CA LEU A 52 -9.78 -6.02 -12.42
C LEU A 52 -9.99 -6.76 -13.75
N PHE A 53 -9.05 -6.73 -14.69
CA PHE A 53 -9.18 -7.44 -15.96
C PHE A 53 -9.24 -8.95 -15.79
N GLU A 54 -8.44 -9.51 -14.86
CA GLU A 54 -8.60 -10.91 -14.43
C GLU A 54 -10.04 -11.15 -13.97
N ALA A 55 -10.58 -10.27 -13.12
CA ALA A 55 -11.92 -10.44 -12.58
C ALA A 55 -13.07 -10.21 -13.59
N ILE A 56 -12.82 -9.48 -14.67
CA ILE A 56 -13.79 -9.27 -15.74
C ILE A 56 -13.78 -10.48 -16.68
N LEU A 57 -12.60 -10.93 -17.11
CA LEU A 57 -12.46 -11.97 -18.14
C LEU A 57 -12.53 -13.38 -17.57
N ASP A 58 -12.29 -13.51 -16.28
CA ASP A 58 -12.20 -14.75 -15.51
C ASP A 58 -12.63 -14.44 -14.07
N GLU A 59 -12.46 -15.39 -13.18
CA GLU A 59 -12.67 -15.21 -11.75
C GLU A 59 -11.50 -14.41 -11.13
N PRO A 60 -11.66 -13.58 -10.08
CA PRO A 60 -10.50 -13.12 -9.29
C PRO A 60 -9.86 -14.24 -8.46
N ASP A 61 -8.67 -13.93 -7.92
CA ASP A 61 -7.98 -14.76 -6.93
C ASP A 61 -8.88 -15.04 -5.70
N ASP A 62 -8.94 -16.29 -5.26
CA ASP A 62 -9.72 -16.79 -4.11
C ASP A 62 -9.42 -16.04 -2.80
N GLN A 63 -8.29 -15.34 -2.73
CA GLN A 63 -7.90 -14.49 -1.59
C GLN A 63 -8.61 -13.12 -1.55
N LEU A 64 -9.37 -12.76 -2.59
CA LEU A 64 -10.10 -11.50 -2.66
C LEU A 64 -11.55 -11.73 -2.26
N GLU A 65 -12.13 -10.85 -1.43
CA GLU A 65 -13.58 -10.90 -1.18
C GLU A 65 -14.33 -10.60 -2.48
N TRP A 66 -15.46 -11.25 -2.73
CA TRP A 66 -16.28 -11.01 -3.92
C TRP A 66 -17.61 -10.35 -3.53
N PRO A 67 -18.14 -9.41 -4.33
CA PRO A 67 -19.57 -9.15 -4.31
C PRO A 67 -20.31 -10.45 -4.59
N LEU A 68 -21.32 -10.77 -3.80
CA LEU A 68 -22.05 -12.04 -3.90
C LEU A 68 -22.68 -12.24 -5.28
N ASP A 69 -22.95 -11.16 -6.00
CA ASP A 69 -23.58 -11.05 -7.31
C ASP A 69 -22.61 -10.77 -8.47
N TRP A 70 -21.29 -10.74 -8.23
CA TRP A 70 -20.32 -10.55 -9.31
C TRP A 70 -20.29 -11.77 -10.24
N GLN A 71 -20.48 -11.51 -11.54
CA GLN A 71 -20.34 -12.51 -12.60
C GLN A 71 -19.24 -12.09 -13.58
N PRO A 72 -18.28 -12.98 -13.89
CA PRO A 72 -17.30 -12.72 -14.95
C PRO A 72 -17.99 -12.65 -16.32
N GLN A 73 -17.39 -11.90 -17.24
CA GLN A 73 -17.78 -11.76 -18.63
C GLN A 73 -16.61 -12.22 -19.53
N PRO A 74 -16.45 -13.54 -19.77
CA PRO A 74 -15.33 -14.08 -20.56
C PRO A 74 -15.27 -13.58 -22.00
N ASP A 75 -16.38 -13.06 -22.53
CA ASP A 75 -16.50 -12.47 -23.85
C ASP A 75 -16.38 -10.93 -23.86
N ALA A 76 -16.05 -10.31 -22.73
CA ALA A 76 -15.82 -8.86 -22.64
C ALA A 76 -14.68 -8.40 -23.56
N VAL A 77 -14.80 -7.17 -24.04
CA VAL A 77 -13.78 -6.49 -24.84
C VAL A 77 -13.22 -5.34 -24.01
N ILE A 78 -11.90 -5.28 -23.86
CA ILE A 78 -11.23 -4.20 -23.11
C ILE A 78 -10.33 -3.44 -24.08
N LEU A 79 -10.45 -2.11 -24.14
CA LEU A 79 -9.59 -1.23 -24.94
C LEU A 79 -8.82 -0.28 -24.02
N TRP A 80 -7.51 -0.45 -23.94
CA TRP A 80 -6.59 0.46 -23.27
C TRP A 80 -6.13 1.57 -24.22
N VAL A 81 -6.44 2.82 -23.87
CA VAL A 81 -6.08 4.02 -24.63
C VAL A 81 -5.04 4.81 -23.86
N SER A 82 -3.88 5.05 -24.47
CA SER A 82 -2.82 5.93 -23.97
C SER A 82 -2.56 7.11 -24.91
N ASP A 83 -1.83 8.12 -24.44
CA ASP A 83 -1.35 9.23 -25.26
C ASP A 83 -0.06 8.89 -26.04
N MET A 84 0.78 7.99 -25.51
CA MET A 84 2.09 7.64 -26.08
C MET A 84 2.24 6.15 -26.40
N PRO A 85 2.89 5.78 -27.53
CA PRO A 85 3.14 4.39 -27.90
C PRO A 85 3.90 3.58 -26.84
N GLU A 86 4.92 4.16 -26.22
CA GLU A 86 5.81 3.49 -25.26
C GLU A 86 5.06 3.08 -23.98
N LEU A 87 4.06 3.87 -23.57
CA LEU A 87 3.22 3.56 -22.40
C LEU A 87 2.34 2.33 -22.63
N ASN A 88 1.90 2.09 -23.87
CA ASN A 88 1.13 0.88 -24.18
C ASN A 88 1.98 -0.38 -24.10
N GLU A 89 3.20 -0.33 -24.62
CA GLU A 89 4.12 -1.48 -24.53
C GLU A 89 4.48 -1.76 -23.07
N GLN A 90 4.79 -0.72 -22.29
CA GLN A 90 5.06 -0.85 -20.86
C GLN A 90 3.87 -1.44 -20.09
N THR A 91 2.65 -0.95 -20.36
CA THR A 91 1.44 -1.45 -19.71
C THR A 91 1.18 -2.90 -20.08
N LYS A 92 1.31 -3.25 -21.36
CA LYS A 92 1.18 -4.63 -21.84
C LYS A 92 2.16 -5.57 -21.13
N LEU A 93 3.45 -5.23 -21.12
CA LEU A 93 4.49 -6.02 -20.45
C LEU A 93 4.24 -6.14 -18.94
N LYS A 94 3.72 -5.08 -18.31
CA LYS A 94 3.35 -5.12 -16.88
C LYS A 94 2.16 -6.03 -16.62
N ILE A 95 1.12 -6.02 -17.45
CA ILE A 95 -0.02 -6.94 -17.35
C ILE A 95 0.47 -8.38 -17.52
N GLU A 96 1.23 -8.67 -18.58
CA GLU A 96 1.79 -10.00 -18.87
C GLU A 96 2.68 -10.53 -17.73
N GLY A 97 3.51 -9.66 -17.16
CA GLY A 97 4.42 -10.00 -16.07
C GLY A 97 3.74 -10.17 -14.70
N LYS A 98 2.53 -9.65 -14.50
CA LYS A 98 1.84 -9.62 -13.18
C LYS A 98 0.56 -10.44 -13.14
N SER A 99 -0.05 -10.71 -14.28
CA SER A 99 -1.23 -11.54 -14.39
C SER A 99 -0.89 -13.04 -14.46
N ASP A 100 -1.71 -13.87 -13.84
CA ASP A 100 -1.70 -15.33 -13.92
C ASP A 100 -2.92 -15.91 -14.67
N ARG A 101 -3.84 -15.06 -15.15
CA ARG A 101 -5.03 -15.44 -15.94
C ARG A 101 -5.09 -14.74 -17.31
N VAL A 102 -4.63 -13.49 -17.40
CA VAL A 102 -4.60 -12.63 -18.61
C VAL A 102 -3.18 -12.48 -19.14
N TYR A 103 -2.64 -13.54 -19.74
CA TYR A 103 -1.26 -13.59 -20.25
C TYR A 103 -1.11 -14.49 -21.48
N ARG A 104 -2.20 -14.99 -22.06
CA ARG A 104 -2.13 -15.86 -23.24
C ARG A 104 -1.75 -15.05 -24.47
N VAL A 105 -0.94 -15.64 -25.36
CA VAL A 105 -0.36 -15.02 -26.58
C VAL A 105 -1.40 -14.31 -27.48
N ASN A 106 -2.69 -14.64 -27.35
CA ASN A 106 -3.79 -14.07 -28.13
C ASN A 106 -4.77 -13.17 -27.33
N GLN A 107 -4.47 -12.79 -26.10
CA GLN A 107 -5.33 -11.93 -25.27
C GLN A 107 -4.88 -10.47 -25.22
N LEU A 108 -3.58 -10.17 -25.39
CA LEU A 108 -3.02 -8.81 -25.30
C LEU A 108 -2.63 -8.27 -26.68
N ILE A 109 -3.51 -7.50 -27.32
CA ILE A 109 -3.41 -7.16 -28.75
C ILE A 109 -3.05 -5.67 -28.96
N PRO A 110 -1.84 -5.33 -29.41
CA PRO A 110 -1.55 -3.97 -29.87
C PRO A 110 -2.27 -3.69 -31.20
N ILE A 111 -3.02 -2.60 -31.28
CA ILE A 111 -3.63 -2.14 -32.53
C ILE A 111 -2.58 -1.33 -33.30
N ASP A 112 -2.17 -1.83 -34.46
CA ASP A 112 -1.27 -1.15 -35.39
C ASP A 112 -1.99 -0.61 -36.62
N SER A 113 -1.24 -0.04 -37.57
CA SER A 113 -1.81 0.55 -38.79
C SER A 113 -2.44 -0.46 -39.74
N SER A 114 -2.15 -1.75 -39.61
CA SER A 114 -2.68 -2.81 -40.47
C SER A 114 -4.00 -3.40 -39.99
N PHE A 115 -4.45 -3.03 -38.78
CA PHE A 115 -5.69 -3.53 -38.21
C PHE A 115 -6.91 -3.20 -39.09
N ASP A 116 -7.69 -4.23 -39.43
CA ASP A 116 -8.93 -4.15 -40.21
C ASP A 116 -9.90 -5.26 -39.77
N ALA A 117 -10.95 -4.89 -39.03
CA ALA A 117 -11.98 -5.82 -38.58
C ALA A 117 -13.29 -5.06 -38.34
N GLU A 118 -14.43 -5.70 -38.54
CA GLU A 118 -15.73 -5.06 -38.30
C GLU A 118 -16.00 -4.84 -36.79
N HIS A 119 -15.53 -5.77 -35.95
CA HIS A 119 -15.69 -5.77 -34.50
C HIS A 119 -14.38 -6.19 -33.83
N LEU A 120 -14.14 -5.68 -32.62
CA LEU A 120 -13.12 -6.25 -31.74
C LEU A 120 -13.64 -7.59 -31.18
N ALA A 121 -12.83 -8.64 -31.27
CA ALA A 121 -13.19 -9.95 -30.71
C ALA A 121 -13.17 -9.93 -29.17
N GLY A 122 -14.14 -10.60 -28.55
CA GLY A 122 -14.27 -10.77 -27.10
C GLY A 122 -13.15 -11.59 -26.46
N GLY A 123 -13.04 -11.48 -25.14
CA GLY A 123 -12.04 -12.19 -24.33
C GLY A 123 -10.63 -11.59 -24.40
N LYS A 124 -10.50 -10.31 -24.81
CA LYS A 124 -9.24 -9.68 -25.21
C LYS A 124 -9.08 -8.26 -24.67
N VAL A 125 -7.82 -7.88 -24.46
CA VAL A 125 -7.37 -6.53 -24.10
C VAL A 125 -6.58 -5.94 -25.28
N TYR A 126 -7.11 -4.87 -25.87
CA TYR A 126 -6.51 -4.16 -26.99
C TYR A 126 -5.77 -2.91 -26.50
N PHE A 127 -4.65 -2.56 -27.13
CA PHE A 127 -3.86 -1.37 -26.79
C PHE A 127 -3.76 -0.42 -27.99
N ILE A 128 -4.17 0.84 -27.81
CA ILE A 128 -4.10 1.87 -28.84
C ILE A 128 -3.57 3.18 -28.25
N ASN A 129 -2.82 3.95 -29.03
CA ASN A 129 -2.36 5.29 -28.62
C ASN A 129 -3.02 6.36 -29.48
N THR A 130 -3.22 7.55 -28.92
CA THR A 130 -3.89 8.66 -29.62
C THR A 130 -3.14 9.15 -30.86
N GLN A 131 -1.80 9.00 -30.94
CA GLN A 131 -1.03 9.38 -32.13
C GLN A 131 -1.41 8.57 -33.38
N LYS A 132 -1.91 7.33 -33.20
CA LYS A 132 -2.45 6.49 -34.28
C LYS A 132 -3.87 6.91 -34.72
N LEU A 133 -4.53 7.78 -33.95
CA LEU A 133 -5.90 8.24 -34.18
C LEU A 133 -5.97 9.63 -34.85
N GLY A 134 -4.83 10.19 -35.26
CA GLY A 134 -4.79 11.42 -36.04
C GLY A 134 -5.60 11.32 -37.34
N ASN A 135 -6.18 12.44 -37.78
CA ASN A 135 -7.01 12.50 -38.99
C ASN A 135 -6.21 12.18 -40.27
N ASP A 136 -4.88 12.30 -40.23
CA ASP A 136 -3.97 11.97 -41.33
C ASP A 136 -3.64 10.48 -41.42
N LYS A 137 -3.83 9.71 -40.34
CA LYS A 137 -3.39 8.31 -40.20
C LYS A 137 -4.23 7.33 -41.02
N LEU A 138 -3.59 6.25 -41.46
CA LEU A 138 -4.26 5.19 -42.22
C LEU A 138 -5.38 4.53 -41.40
N LEU A 139 -5.13 4.28 -40.11
CA LEU A 139 -6.06 3.57 -39.22
C LEU A 139 -7.45 4.24 -39.11
N THR A 140 -7.54 5.54 -39.37
CA THR A 140 -8.78 6.33 -39.29
C THR A 140 -9.52 6.45 -40.63
N LYS A 141 -8.99 5.85 -41.71
CA LYS A 141 -9.52 5.95 -43.08
C LYS A 141 -9.89 4.58 -43.66
N VAL A 142 -10.93 4.58 -44.49
CA VAL A 142 -11.31 3.47 -45.36
C VAL A 142 -10.65 3.67 -46.73
N GLY A 143 -10.03 2.64 -47.31
CA GLY A 143 -9.21 2.73 -48.53
C GLY A 143 -7.98 1.81 -48.49
N ASP A 144 -7.29 1.62 -49.62
CA ASP A 144 -6.10 0.77 -49.77
C ASP A 144 -6.26 -0.68 -49.24
N GLY A 145 -7.44 -1.27 -49.46
CA GLY A 145 -7.75 -2.63 -49.02
C GLY A 145 -8.30 -2.76 -47.59
N ARG A 146 -8.42 -1.66 -46.83
CA ARG A 146 -9.09 -1.62 -45.52
C ARG A 146 -10.59 -1.44 -45.67
N ASN A 147 -11.38 -2.32 -45.06
CA ASN A 147 -12.84 -2.28 -45.09
C ASN A 147 -13.42 -1.44 -43.93
N TRP A 148 -12.77 -1.44 -42.77
CA TRP A 148 -13.29 -0.81 -41.56
C TRP A 148 -12.28 0.15 -40.97
N SER A 149 -12.66 1.43 -40.81
CA SER A 149 -11.86 2.34 -39.99
C SER A 149 -11.90 1.92 -38.52
N ILE A 150 -10.90 2.31 -37.73
CA ILE A 150 -10.92 2.05 -36.29
C ILE A 150 -12.16 2.66 -35.62
N TRP A 151 -12.60 3.84 -36.06
CA TRP A 151 -13.80 4.49 -35.50
C TRP A 151 -15.07 3.65 -35.75
N THR A 152 -15.21 3.09 -36.96
CA THR A 152 -16.31 2.19 -37.30
C THR A 152 -16.25 0.90 -36.49
N THR A 153 -15.05 0.30 -36.37
CA THR A 153 -14.81 -0.90 -35.55
C THR A 153 -15.27 -0.69 -34.11
N LEU A 154 -14.87 0.44 -33.52
CA LEU A 154 -15.19 0.78 -32.13
C LEU A 154 -16.70 1.02 -31.95
N THR A 155 -17.34 1.73 -32.88
CA THR A 155 -18.80 1.93 -32.85
C THR A 155 -19.57 0.62 -32.97
N ASN A 156 -19.18 -0.25 -33.90
CA ASN A 156 -19.82 -1.54 -34.09
C ASN A 156 -19.70 -2.41 -32.85
N THR A 157 -18.51 -2.48 -32.27
CA THR A 157 -18.25 -3.18 -31.00
C THR A 157 -19.11 -2.61 -29.86
N ALA A 158 -19.13 -1.29 -29.70
CA ALA A 158 -19.91 -0.62 -28.66
C ALA A 158 -21.43 -0.83 -28.79
N LYS A 159 -21.96 -0.98 -30.02
CA LYS A 159 -23.37 -1.30 -30.25
C LYS A 159 -23.69 -2.77 -29.99
N ALA A 160 -22.76 -3.67 -30.32
CA ALA A 160 -22.97 -5.12 -30.17
C ALA A 160 -22.93 -5.56 -28.70
N VAL A 161 -22.05 -4.96 -27.89
CA VAL A 161 -21.78 -5.38 -26.51
C VAL A 161 -21.60 -4.19 -25.55
N PRO A 162 -22.60 -3.30 -25.41
CA PRO A 162 -22.45 -2.04 -24.65
C PRO A 162 -22.19 -2.23 -23.15
N ASP A 163 -22.65 -3.33 -22.57
CA ASP A 163 -22.53 -3.70 -21.15
C ASP A 163 -21.20 -4.42 -20.81
N ARG A 164 -20.40 -4.76 -21.83
CA ARG A 164 -19.12 -5.49 -21.66
C ARG A 164 -18.00 -5.03 -22.60
N PHE A 165 -18.14 -3.83 -23.19
CA PHE A 165 -17.06 -3.13 -23.88
C PHE A 165 -16.48 -2.01 -23.01
N TYR A 166 -15.30 -2.26 -22.44
CA TYR A 166 -14.63 -1.37 -21.51
C TYR A 166 -13.59 -0.52 -22.23
N VAL A 167 -13.81 0.79 -22.29
CA VAL A 167 -12.77 1.73 -22.77
C VAL A 167 -12.02 2.30 -21.56
N VAL A 168 -10.77 1.89 -21.40
CA VAL A 168 -9.88 2.32 -20.33
C VAL A 168 -8.99 3.44 -20.85
N ILE A 169 -9.08 4.62 -20.23
CA ILE A 169 -8.31 5.81 -20.59
C ILE A 169 -7.25 6.04 -19.51
N ASP A 170 -5.99 5.77 -19.84
CA ASP A 170 -4.86 6.00 -18.93
C ASP A 170 -4.37 7.45 -18.99
N GLU A 171 -3.80 7.93 -17.89
CA GLU A 171 -3.32 9.32 -17.73
C GLU A 171 -4.37 10.35 -18.18
N ALA A 172 -5.63 10.13 -17.82
CA ALA A 172 -6.79 10.89 -18.32
C ALA A 172 -6.75 12.41 -18.00
N HIS A 173 -5.75 12.86 -17.23
CA HIS A 173 -5.47 14.26 -16.91
C HIS A 173 -4.41 14.93 -17.82
N ARG A 174 -3.59 14.19 -18.57
CA ARG A 174 -2.42 14.71 -19.31
C ARG A 174 -2.74 15.45 -20.62
N GLY A 175 -3.98 15.37 -21.10
CA GLY A 175 -4.48 16.23 -22.19
C GLY A 175 -4.54 17.73 -21.84
N MET A 176 -4.19 18.13 -20.62
CA MET A 176 -4.41 19.50 -20.10
C MET A 176 -3.15 20.40 -20.08
N ALA A 177 -1.99 19.93 -20.54
CA ALA A 177 -0.77 20.74 -20.58
C ALA A 177 -0.76 21.70 -21.79
N GLY A 178 -0.39 22.97 -21.59
CA GLY A 178 -0.36 23.97 -22.65
C GLY A 178 0.67 23.66 -23.75
N GLY A 179 0.21 23.07 -24.86
CA GLY A 179 1.03 22.79 -26.06
C GLY A 179 0.16 22.35 -27.24
N LYS A 180 0.65 22.49 -28.48
CA LYS A 180 -0.11 22.15 -29.70
C LYS A 180 -0.50 20.66 -29.75
N GLY A 181 0.40 19.75 -29.41
CA GLY A 181 0.14 18.30 -29.39
C GLY A 181 -0.72 17.82 -28.21
N ALA A 182 -0.63 18.50 -27.05
CA ALA A 182 -1.46 18.19 -25.89
C ALA A 182 -2.93 18.57 -26.11
N LYS A 183 -3.19 19.71 -26.78
CA LYS A 183 -4.55 20.09 -27.21
C LYS A 183 -5.15 19.08 -28.20
N GLU A 184 -4.36 18.57 -29.14
CA GLU A 184 -4.82 17.57 -30.10
C GLU A 184 -5.15 16.22 -29.42
N ALA A 185 -4.27 15.73 -28.54
CA ALA A 185 -4.52 14.52 -27.73
C ALA A 185 -5.75 14.67 -26.82
N GLN A 186 -5.95 15.86 -26.23
CA GLN A 186 -7.15 16.20 -25.45
C GLN A 186 -8.41 16.06 -26.30
N THR A 187 -8.42 16.66 -27.50
CA THR A 187 -9.56 16.55 -28.41
C THR A 187 -9.81 15.11 -28.84
N LEU A 188 -8.77 14.28 -28.99
CA LEU A 188 -8.92 12.86 -29.34
C LEU A 188 -9.51 12.04 -28.19
N MET A 189 -9.06 12.23 -26.95
CA MET A 189 -9.63 11.53 -25.79
C MET A 189 -11.10 11.93 -25.57
N GLN A 190 -11.43 13.20 -25.76
CA GLN A 190 -12.81 13.69 -25.71
C GLN A 190 -13.72 13.02 -26.74
N ARG A 191 -13.20 12.58 -27.91
CA ARG A 191 -14.02 11.85 -28.91
C ARG A 191 -14.61 10.56 -28.35
N PHE A 192 -13.89 9.84 -27.48
CA PHE A 192 -14.44 8.61 -26.86
C PHE A 192 -15.61 8.92 -25.92
N LEU A 193 -15.57 10.06 -25.24
CA LEU A 193 -16.60 10.45 -24.25
C LEU A 193 -17.77 11.20 -24.90
N LEU A 194 -17.49 12.15 -25.79
CA LEU A 194 -18.53 12.97 -26.43
C LEU A 194 -19.06 12.37 -27.73
N GLY A 195 -18.38 11.35 -28.27
CA GLY A 195 -18.59 10.84 -29.63
C GLY A 195 -17.84 11.69 -30.67
N PHE A 196 -17.78 11.19 -31.90
CA PHE A 196 -17.23 11.90 -33.05
C PHE A 196 -18.02 11.57 -34.31
N ALA A 197 -19.14 12.28 -34.49
CA ALA A 197 -20.13 12.02 -35.53
C ALA A 197 -19.54 12.07 -36.95
N GLU A 198 -18.58 12.95 -37.22
CA GLU A 198 -17.91 13.08 -38.53
C GLU A 198 -17.21 11.78 -38.98
N ALA A 199 -16.71 10.98 -38.03
CA ALA A 199 -16.09 9.68 -38.31
C ALA A 199 -16.98 8.49 -37.90
N GLY A 200 -18.25 8.75 -37.56
CA GLY A 200 -19.20 7.70 -37.15
C GLY A 200 -18.92 7.10 -35.77
N LEU A 201 -18.12 7.76 -34.91
CA LEU A 201 -17.87 7.30 -33.54
C LEU A 201 -19.03 7.68 -32.62
N ILE A 202 -19.62 6.70 -31.96
CA ILE A 202 -20.62 6.96 -30.90
C ILE A 202 -19.92 7.28 -29.57
N LYS A 203 -20.68 7.85 -28.63
CA LYS A 203 -20.26 7.95 -27.23
C LYS A 203 -20.00 6.55 -26.69
N MET A 204 -18.85 6.35 -26.05
CA MET A 204 -18.51 5.04 -25.50
C MET A 204 -19.44 4.71 -24.33
N PRO A 205 -20.14 3.55 -24.35
CA PRO A 205 -21.12 3.18 -23.34
C PRO A 205 -20.54 3.05 -21.94
N LEU A 206 -19.31 2.55 -21.82
CA LEU A 206 -18.66 2.28 -20.55
C LEU A 206 -17.17 2.66 -20.60
N VAL A 207 -16.81 3.69 -19.83
CA VAL A 207 -15.45 4.24 -19.79
C VAL A 207 -14.88 4.13 -18.38
N ILE A 208 -13.61 3.74 -18.25
CA ILE A 208 -12.85 3.79 -17.00
C ILE A 208 -11.70 4.78 -17.21
N GLY A 209 -11.77 5.95 -16.58
CA GLY A 209 -10.68 6.92 -16.58
C GLY A 209 -9.75 6.67 -15.40
N ILE A 210 -8.47 6.47 -15.69
CA ILE A 210 -7.40 6.30 -14.69
C ILE A 210 -6.62 7.61 -14.59
N SER A 211 -6.49 8.15 -13.37
CA SER A 211 -5.78 9.41 -13.19
C SER A 211 -5.11 9.53 -11.82
N ALA A 212 -4.00 10.29 -11.76
CA ALA A 212 -3.41 10.76 -10.51
C ALA A 212 -4.28 11.87 -9.90
N THR A 213 -4.80 12.77 -10.74
CA THR A 213 -5.73 13.84 -10.33
C THR A 213 -7.19 13.50 -10.63
N PRO A 214 -8.05 13.39 -9.60
CA PRO A 214 -9.48 13.25 -9.82
C PRO A 214 -10.07 14.50 -10.46
N LYS A 215 -9.62 15.71 -10.05
CA LYS A 215 -10.21 16.98 -10.48
C LYS A 215 -10.21 17.14 -12.01
N ARG A 216 -9.07 16.94 -12.68
CA ARG A 216 -8.96 17.15 -14.13
C ARG A 216 -9.79 16.18 -14.97
N PHE A 217 -9.91 14.93 -14.55
CA PHE A 217 -10.79 13.97 -15.22
C PHE A 217 -12.27 14.30 -14.97
N MET A 218 -12.60 14.74 -13.75
CA MET A 218 -13.95 15.21 -13.42
C MET A 218 -14.34 16.46 -14.22
N ASP A 219 -13.43 17.42 -14.42
CA ASP A 219 -13.66 18.60 -15.25
C ASP A 219 -13.96 18.21 -16.70
N LEU A 220 -13.30 17.17 -17.22
CA LEU A 220 -13.58 16.64 -18.56
C LEU A 220 -14.96 15.99 -18.64
N LEU A 221 -15.37 15.30 -17.57
CA LEU A 221 -16.68 14.67 -17.46
C LEU A 221 -17.82 15.65 -17.13
N GLU A 222 -17.54 16.86 -16.63
CA GLU A 222 -18.55 17.88 -16.32
C GLU A 222 -19.41 18.24 -17.53
N HIS A 223 -18.84 18.13 -18.72
CA HIS A 223 -19.53 18.38 -19.99
C HIS A 223 -19.85 17.10 -20.78
N ALA A 224 -19.52 15.92 -20.22
CA ALA A 224 -19.86 14.64 -20.81
C ALA A 224 -21.25 14.19 -20.34
N PRO A 225 -22.03 13.50 -21.18
CA PRO A 225 -23.35 12.97 -20.80
C PRO A 225 -23.27 11.73 -19.89
N HIS A 226 -22.07 11.35 -19.44
CA HIS A 226 -21.83 10.13 -18.70
C HIS A 226 -22.31 10.24 -17.25
N THR A 227 -22.99 9.21 -16.75
CA THR A 227 -23.19 9.05 -15.31
C THR A 227 -21.87 8.62 -14.67
N VAL A 228 -21.37 9.41 -13.72
CA VAL A 228 -20.01 9.25 -13.16
C VAL A 228 -20.03 8.55 -11.80
N HIS A 229 -19.27 7.45 -11.71
CA HIS A 229 -18.99 6.72 -10.48
C HIS A 229 -17.54 6.99 -10.05
N LYS A 230 -17.31 7.28 -8.78
CA LYS A 230 -15.96 7.61 -8.27
C LYS A 230 -15.39 6.46 -7.46
N VAL A 231 -14.13 6.15 -7.71
CA VAL A 231 -13.31 5.26 -6.88
C VAL A 231 -11.97 5.94 -6.65
N ALA A 232 -11.54 6.05 -5.40
CA ALA A 232 -10.30 6.74 -5.05
C ALA A 232 -9.43 5.89 -4.12
N ILE A 233 -8.12 5.86 -4.37
CA ILE A 233 -7.13 5.35 -3.42
C ILE A 233 -6.63 6.52 -2.56
N PRO A 234 -6.80 6.47 -1.23
CA PRO A 234 -6.27 7.49 -0.34
C PRO A 234 -4.72 7.51 -0.37
N PRO A 235 -4.08 8.70 -0.49
CA PRO A 235 -2.62 8.82 -0.45
C PRO A 235 -1.97 8.22 0.80
N ASP A 236 -2.57 8.43 1.98
CA ASP A 236 -2.04 7.91 3.25
C ASP A 236 -1.97 6.38 3.27
N ALA A 237 -2.92 5.70 2.63
CA ALA A 237 -2.93 4.23 2.55
C ALA A 237 -1.78 3.70 1.69
N VAL A 238 -1.39 4.42 0.63
CA VAL A 238 -0.21 4.10 -0.19
C VAL A 238 1.06 4.31 0.60
N ARG A 239 1.15 5.39 1.39
CA ARG A 239 2.31 5.68 2.23
C ARG A 239 2.52 4.62 3.31
N LEU A 240 1.46 4.28 4.05
CA LEU A 240 1.50 3.25 5.10
C LEU A 240 1.82 1.85 4.55
N SER A 241 1.63 1.62 3.25
CA SER A 241 1.94 0.33 2.62
C SER A 241 3.44 0.04 2.47
N GLY A 242 4.30 1.07 2.57
CA GLY A 242 5.74 0.94 2.32
C GLY A 242 6.14 0.86 0.84
N LEU A 243 5.21 1.10 -0.08
CA LEU A 243 5.52 1.21 -1.52
C LEU A 243 6.34 2.45 -1.87
N LEU A 244 6.30 3.45 -0.99
CA LEU A 244 6.99 4.71 -1.11
C LEU A 244 8.03 4.83 -0.01
N LYS A 245 9.11 5.54 -0.34
CA LYS A 245 10.18 5.95 0.56
C LYS A 245 9.60 6.86 1.63
N ASP A 246 10.10 6.73 2.86
CA ASP A 246 9.59 7.46 4.01
C ASP A 246 9.96 8.94 3.91
N ARG A 247 11.18 9.26 3.42
CA ARG A 247 11.66 10.64 3.41
C ARG A 247 12.41 11.04 2.14
N ILE A 248 12.34 12.34 1.85
CA ILE A 248 13.22 13.02 0.89
C ILE A 248 14.13 13.97 1.66
N LEU A 249 15.43 13.68 1.65
CA LEU A 249 16.46 14.45 2.32
C LEU A 249 17.08 15.45 1.33
N ILE A 250 16.81 16.75 1.53
CA ILE A 250 17.30 17.81 0.65
C ILE A 250 18.60 18.39 1.22
N HIS A 251 19.67 18.28 0.44
CA HIS A 251 21.01 18.80 0.72
C HIS A 251 21.23 20.08 -0.09
N HIS A 252 21.43 21.18 0.61
CA HIS A 252 21.60 22.50 0.00
C HIS A 252 22.60 23.35 0.80
N PRO A 253 23.28 24.31 0.16
CA PRO A 253 24.18 25.21 0.87
C PRO A 253 23.39 26.27 1.66
N GLU A 254 24.04 26.94 2.62
CA GLU A 254 23.43 28.04 3.39
C GLU A 254 23.10 29.25 2.51
N SER A 255 23.93 29.47 1.49
CA SER A 255 23.76 30.43 0.43
C SER A 255 24.15 29.79 -0.90
N ALA A 256 23.53 30.22 -2.00
CA ALA A 256 23.86 29.68 -3.33
C ALA A 256 25.37 29.72 -3.57
N THR A 257 25.97 28.56 -3.83
CA THR A 257 27.42 28.40 -3.91
C THR A 257 27.87 28.19 -5.35
N THR A 258 29.09 28.62 -5.66
CA THR A 258 29.79 28.26 -6.90
C THR A 258 30.55 26.94 -6.79
N ALA A 259 30.63 26.35 -5.58
CA ALA A 259 31.25 25.05 -5.33
C ALA A 259 30.32 23.87 -5.68
N GLU A 260 29.69 23.91 -6.85
CA GLU A 260 28.71 22.91 -7.30
C GLU A 260 29.29 21.48 -7.35
N MET A 261 30.58 21.36 -7.66
CA MET A 261 31.28 20.08 -7.74
C MET A 261 31.52 19.45 -6.37
N ALA A 262 31.64 20.25 -5.29
CA ALA A 262 31.76 19.71 -3.94
C ALA A 262 30.45 19.01 -3.50
N LEU A 263 29.30 19.55 -3.91
CA LEU A 263 28.01 18.90 -3.67
C LEU A 263 27.84 17.64 -4.54
N LEU A 264 28.33 17.65 -5.78
CA LEU A 264 28.37 16.42 -6.58
C LEU A 264 29.27 15.35 -5.95
N GLU A 265 30.41 15.74 -5.37
CA GLU A 265 31.29 14.82 -4.64
C GLU A 265 30.55 14.17 -3.47
N GLU A 266 29.84 14.96 -2.66
CA GLU A 266 29.04 14.44 -1.54
C GLU A 266 27.86 13.56 -2.03
N ALA A 267 27.20 13.93 -3.13
CA ALA A 267 26.18 13.10 -3.75
C ALA A 267 26.74 11.74 -4.21
N ALA A 268 27.94 11.72 -4.79
CA ALA A 268 28.61 10.50 -5.21
C ALA A 268 29.07 9.64 -4.01
N ARG A 269 29.56 10.26 -2.92
CA ARG A 269 29.87 9.55 -1.66
C ARG A 269 28.61 8.91 -1.07
N ARG A 270 27.50 9.65 -1.04
CA ARG A 270 26.21 9.14 -0.57
C ARG A 270 25.71 7.98 -1.43
N TRP A 271 25.84 8.09 -2.75
CA TRP A 271 25.48 7.01 -3.67
C TRP A 271 26.32 5.73 -3.42
N ALA A 272 27.62 5.86 -3.16
CA ALA A 272 28.48 4.72 -2.81
C ALA A 272 28.09 4.08 -1.46
N GLN A 273 27.74 4.89 -0.47
CA GLN A 273 27.24 4.41 0.83
C GLN A 273 25.94 3.63 0.65
N MET A 274 24.97 4.18 -0.10
CA MET A 274 23.70 3.50 -0.40
C MET A 274 23.92 2.20 -1.18
N THR A 275 24.87 2.18 -2.12
CA THR A 275 25.25 0.96 -2.85
C THR A 275 25.75 -0.13 -1.91
N THR A 276 26.56 0.25 -0.92
CA THR A 276 27.07 -0.69 0.09
C THR A 276 25.97 -1.18 1.03
N ALA A 277 25.12 -0.26 1.51
CA ALA A 277 24.01 -0.58 2.40
C ALA A 277 22.99 -1.53 1.73
N TRP A 278 22.60 -1.24 0.48
CA TRP A 278 21.74 -2.14 -0.31
C TRP A 278 22.40 -3.50 -0.55
N ALA A 279 23.69 -3.55 -0.87
CA ALA A 279 24.40 -4.81 -1.07
C ALA A 279 24.42 -5.66 0.22
N ASN A 280 24.66 -5.03 1.37
CA ASN A 280 24.64 -5.70 2.67
C ASN A 280 23.23 -6.21 3.02
N TYR A 281 22.21 -5.35 2.90
CA TYR A 281 20.82 -5.75 3.15
C TYR A 281 20.40 -6.91 2.23
N CYS A 282 20.67 -6.82 0.92
CA CYS A 282 20.28 -7.88 -0.01
C CYS A 282 20.99 -9.19 0.30
N LYS A 283 22.28 -9.15 0.66
CA LYS A 283 23.04 -10.35 1.04
C LYS A 283 22.49 -10.99 2.32
N GLU A 284 22.18 -10.17 3.32
CA GLU A 284 21.68 -10.64 4.62
C GLU A 284 20.26 -11.20 4.51
N GLU A 285 19.41 -10.57 3.68
CA GLU A 285 18.03 -11.01 3.45
C GLU A 285 17.89 -12.06 2.33
N GLY A 286 18.95 -12.35 1.58
CA GLY A 286 18.89 -13.27 0.43
C GLY A 286 18.10 -12.71 -0.76
N GLU A 287 18.00 -11.39 -0.86
CA GLU A 287 17.29 -10.69 -1.93
C GLU A 287 18.15 -10.56 -3.20
N GLN A 288 17.47 -10.30 -4.31
CA GLN A 288 18.17 -9.95 -5.55
C GLN A 288 18.95 -8.64 -5.36
N PRO A 289 20.20 -8.55 -5.85
CA PRO A 289 21.00 -7.34 -5.70
C PRO A 289 20.29 -6.10 -6.27
N ILE A 290 20.12 -5.10 -5.43
CA ILE A 290 19.72 -3.76 -5.85
C ILE A 290 20.97 -2.97 -6.21
N TRP A 291 20.93 -2.34 -7.40
CA TRP A 291 22.00 -1.49 -7.91
C TRP A 291 21.52 -0.03 -7.91
N PRO A 292 21.87 0.78 -6.91
CA PRO A 292 21.41 2.17 -6.86
C PRO A 292 21.90 3.01 -8.04
N VAL A 293 21.09 3.97 -8.48
CA VAL A 293 21.43 4.95 -9.51
C VAL A 293 21.63 6.33 -8.90
N LEU A 294 22.73 6.98 -9.28
CA LEU A 294 22.93 8.43 -9.16
C LEU A 294 22.42 9.11 -10.43
N VAL A 295 21.37 9.93 -10.30
CA VAL A 295 20.81 10.69 -11.41
C VAL A 295 21.31 12.13 -11.34
N VAL A 296 21.94 12.61 -12.42
CA VAL A 296 22.57 13.93 -12.48
C VAL A 296 21.89 14.80 -13.53
N GLN A 297 21.15 15.81 -13.08
CA GLN A 297 20.55 16.79 -13.95
C GLN A 297 21.56 17.87 -14.32
N VAL A 298 21.91 17.95 -15.60
CA VAL A 298 22.84 18.93 -16.14
C VAL A 298 22.12 20.15 -16.71
N ASP A 299 22.83 21.26 -16.79
CA ASP A 299 22.27 22.51 -17.30
C ASP A 299 22.05 22.46 -18.83
N ASN A 300 21.11 23.27 -19.32
CA ASN A 300 20.85 23.35 -20.75
C ASN A 300 22.05 23.93 -21.52
N ALA A 301 22.26 23.37 -22.72
CA ALA A 301 23.18 23.84 -23.75
C ALA A 301 23.10 25.36 -24.05
N THR A 302 24.22 25.92 -24.51
CA THR A 302 24.22 27.07 -25.44
C THR A 302 24.38 26.55 -26.87
N ALA A 303 24.22 27.40 -27.90
CA ALA A 303 24.15 26.99 -29.31
C ALA A 303 25.29 26.06 -29.82
N ASN A 304 26.43 25.99 -29.11
CA ASN A 304 27.63 25.24 -29.51
C ASN A 304 28.07 24.12 -28.53
N ALA A 305 27.29 23.77 -27.51
CA ALA A 305 27.66 22.75 -26.52
C ALA A 305 26.48 21.84 -26.16
N VAL A 306 26.72 20.58 -25.77
CA VAL A 306 25.64 19.67 -25.34
C VAL A 306 25.04 20.12 -24.01
N THR A 307 25.83 20.64 -23.08
CA THR A 307 25.40 21.16 -21.77
C THR A 307 26.40 22.23 -21.31
N LYS A 308 25.98 23.13 -20.40
CA LYS A 308 26.92 24.04 -19.70
C LYS A 308 27.69 23.34 -18.58
N THR A 309 27.16 22.25 -18.04
CA THR A 309 27.84 21.47 -17.01
C THR A 309 29.00 20.70 -17.63
N SER A 310 30.21 20.82 -17.07
CA SER A 310 31.36 20.05 -17.54
C SER A 310 31.19 18.57 -17.19
N LEU A 311 30.80 17.76 -18.19
CA LEU A 311 30.63 16.31 -18.01
C LEU A 311 31.95 15.63 -17.63
N THR A 312 33.09 16.13 -18.14
CA THR A 312 34.41 15.60 -17.80
C THR A 312 34.74 15.81 -16.32
N ASP A 313 34.50 17.01 -15.81
CA ASP A 313 34.75 17.31 -14.39
C ASP A 313 33.79 16.55 -13.49
N ALA A 314 32.51 16.47 -13.88
CA ALA A 314 31.51 15.70 -13.16
C ALA A 314 31.91 14.23 -13.02
N LEU A 315 32.37 13.61 -14.12
CA LEU A 315 32.85 12.22 -14.10
C LEU A 315 34.11 12.06 -13.23
N ASN A 316 35.08 12.97 -13.34
CA ASN A 316 36.28 12.93 -12.51
C ASN A 316 35.96 13.04 -11.01
N VAL A 317 35.02 13.92 -10.64
CA VAL A 317 34.56 14.11 -9.27
C VAL A 317 33.87 12.85 -8.75
N ILE A 318 32.96 12.26 -9.55
CA ILE A 318 32.28 11.02 -9.18
C ILE A 318 33.30 9.89 -8.95
N GLU A 319 34.24 9.67 -9.89
CA GLU A 319 35.27 8.63 -9.78
C GLU A 319 36.18 8.84 -8.56
N SER A 320 36.55 10.10 -8.28
CA SER A 320 37.33 10.46 -7.09
C SER A 320 36.57 10.18 -5.80
N ALA A 321 35.29 10.57 -5.73
CA ALA A 321 34.44 10.37 -4.56
C ALA A 321 34.25 8.90 -4.20
N ILE A 322 34.09 8.04 -5.21
CA ILE A 322 33.91 6.59 -5.01
C ILE A 322 35.25 5.82 -4.91
N GLY A 323 36.38 6.50 -5.14
CA GLY A 323 37.73 5.90 -5.07
C GLY A 323 38.05 4.91 -6.19
N ARG A 324 37.31 4.91 -7.30
CA ARG A 324 37.53 4.03 -8.46
C ARG A 324 37.02 4.65 -9.75
N ARG A 325 37.51 4.15 -10.89
CA ARG A 325 36.91 4.47 -12.19
C ARG A 325 35.54 3.80 -12.36
N LEU A 326 34.69 4.43 -13.16
CA LEU A 326 33.43 3.85 -13.60
C LEU A 326 33.70 2.76 -14.64
N ASN A 327 32.98 1.65 -14.53
CA ASN A 327 33.10 0.54 -15.47
C ASN A 327 32.43 0.88 -16.82
N GLU A 328 32.80 0.16 -17.89
CA GLU A 328 32.14 0.34 -19.18
C GLU A 328 30.64 0.02 -19.06
N GLY A 329 29.79 0.95 -19.51
CA GLY A 329 28.34 0.83 -19.40
C GLY A 329 27.72 1.32 -18.07
N GLU A 330 28.55 1.64 -17.06
CA GLU A 330 28.10 2.15 -15.76
C GLU A 330 27.56 3.58 -15.82
N VAL A 331 28.01 4.35 -16.81
CA VAL A 331 27.51 5.70 -17.10
C VAL A 331 26.69 5.72 -18.40
N ALA A 332 25.53 6.37 -18.35
CA ALA A 332 24.67 6.62 -19.50
C ALA A 332 24.11 8.05 -19.51
N HIS A 333 23.46 8.45 -20.59
CA HIS A 333 22.68 9.68 -20.66
C HIS A 333 21.32 9.48 -21.34
N ALA A 334 20.34 10.27 -20.92
CA ALA A 334 18.97 10.27 -21.45
C ALA A 334 18.64 11.57 -22.21
N MET A 335 19.62 12.11 -22.94
CA MET A 335 19.47 13.36 -23.70
C MET A 335 18.96 13.06 -25.11
N HIS A 336 17.79 13.62 -25.46
CA HIS A 336 17.08 13.30 -26.71
C HIS A 336 17.87 13.71 -27.96
N ASP A 337 18.56 14.84 -27.87
CA ASP A 337 19.26 15.55 -28.95
C ASP A 337 20.70 15.07 -29.17
N THR A 338 21.12 13.98 -28.53
CA THR A 338 22.50 13.48 -28.60
C THR A 338 22.51 11.97 -28.75
N GLY A 339 23.44 11.44 -29.57
CA GLY A 339 23.77 10.01 -29.62
C GLY A 339 24.80 9.65 -28.56
N ASP A 340 25.44 8.49 -28.69
CA ASP A 340 26.55 8.12 -27.80
C ASP A 340 27.67 9.18 -27.80
N MET A 341 28.28 9.41 -26.64
CA MET A 341 29.33 10.40 -26.45
C MET A 341 30.62 9.78 -25.92
N ASP A 342 31.75 10.41 -26.22
CA ASP A 342 33.02 10.19 -25.52
C ASP A 342 33.33 11.41 -24.66
N VAL A 343 33.40 11.23 -23.35
CA VAL A 343 33.65 12.29 -22.38
C VAL A 343 34.95 12.03 -21.62
N GLY A 344 36.04 12.60 -22.13
CA GLY A 344 37.37 12.44 -21.55
C GLY A 344 37.85 10.98 -21.53
N GLY A 345 37.58 10.23 -22.60
CA GLY A 345 37.97 8.82 -22.76
C GLY A 345 36.98 7.83 -22.16
N ARG A 346 35.80 8.28 -21.71
CA ARG A 346 34.73 7.45 -21.16
C ARG A 346 33.56 7.45 -22.14
N LYS A 347 33.14 6.26 -22.57
CA LYS A 347 31.94 6.10 -23.39
C LYS A 347 30.69 6.31 -22.53
N VAL A 348 29.91 7.33 -22.87
CA VAL A 348 28.63 7.65 -22.25
C VAL A 348 27.55 7.37 -23.29
N ARG A 349 26.89 6.23 -23.17
CA ARG A 349 25.88 5.76 -24.14
C ARG A 349 24.53 6.43 -23.95
N LYS A 350 23.77 6.58 -25.04
CA LYS A 350 22.38 7.02 -25.00
C LYS A 350 21.48 5.88 -24.52
N VAL A 351 20.61 6.18 -23.56
CA VAL A 351 19.58 5.25 -23.07
C VAL A 351 18.25 5.99 -22.93
N ASP A 352 17.17 5.36 -23.38
CA ASP A 352 15.82 5.87 -23.17
C ASP A 352 15.44 5.78 -21.70
N ALA A 353 14.74 6.80 -21.17
CA ALA A 353 14.45 6.89 -19.74
C ALA A 353 13.70 5.66 -19.19
N SER A 354 12.84 5.05 -20.00
CA SER A 354 12.06 3.85 -19.65
C SER A 354 12.91 2.57 -19.49
N ARG A 355 14.15 2.55 -20.00
CA ARG A 355 15.03 1.39 -19.97
C ARG A 355 16.03 1.41 -18.81
N ILE A 356 16.16 2.55 -18.13
CA ILE A 356 17.20 2.75 -17.10
C ILE A 356 17.02 1.81 -15.92
N ASP A 357 15.78 1.56 -15.47
CA ASP A 357 15.55 0.63 -14.37
C ASP A 357 15.92 -0.81 -14.74
N ALA A 358 15.55 -1.26 -15.94
CA ALA A 358 15.80 -2.62 -16.41
C ALA A 358 17.30 -2.91 -16.62
N ASP A 359 18.07 -1.90 -17.04
CA ASP A 359 19.50 -2.04 -17.30
C ASP A 359 20.33 -1.90 -16.02
N LYS A 360 20.60 -3.03 -15.36
CA LYS A 360 21.28 -3.09 -14.07
C LYS A 360 22.76 -2.69 -14.11
N ASN A 361 23.36 -2.54 -15.29
CA ASN A 361 24.74 -2.05 -15.41
C ASN A 361 24.84 -0.55 -15.16
N ILE A 362 23.76 0.21 -15.38
CA ILE A 362 23.77 1.67 -15.21
C ILE A 362 23.81 2.03 -13.72
N GLY A 363 24.86 2.74 -13.30
CA GLY A 363 25.00 3.34 -11.97
C GLY A 363 24.87 4.87 -11.97
N VAL A 364 25.20 5.53 -13.09
CA VAL A 364 25.14 7.01 -13.22
C VAL A 364 24.40 7.40 -14.50
N VAL A 365 23.46 8.34 -14.39
CA VAL A 365 22.68 8.85 -15.54
C VAL A 365 22.71 10.36 -15.62
N PHE A 366 23.13 10.90 -16.77
CA PHE A 366 23.02 12.34 -17.06
C PHE A 366 21.75 12.67 -17.87
N PHE A 367 21.07 13.77 -17.54
CA PHE A 367 19.91 14.25 -18.28
C PHE A 367 19.74 15.78 -18.18
N LYS A 368 18.96 16.40 -19.09
CA LYS A 368 18.74 17.87 -19.14
C LYS A 368 17.40 18.29 -18.51
N THR A 369 16.33 18.29 -19.30
CA THR A 369 15.01 18.88 -18.97
C THR A 369 13.89 17.87 -18.84
N SER A 370 14.02 16.66 -19.33
CA SER A 370 13.10 15.57 -19.00
C SER A 370 13.86 14.26 -19.18
N LEU A 371 13.95 13.49 -18.09
CA LEU A 371 13.83 12.04 -18.24
C LEU A 371 12.43 11.88 -18.84
N SER A 372 12.34 11.41 -20.08
CA SER A 372 11.11 11.43 -20.87
C SER A 372 9.89 10.86 -20.15
N THR A 373 8.72 11.11 -20.72
CA THR A 373 7.51 10.32 -20.46
C THR A 373 7.85 8.83 -20.39
N GLY A 374 7.57 8.19 -19.25
CA GLY A 374 7.93 6.79 -19.00
C GLY A 374 9.11 6.57 -18.05
N TRP A 375 9.74 7.61 -17.50
CA TRP A 375 10.69 7.46 -16.37
C TRP A 375 9.99 6.86 -15.14
N ASP A 376 10.50 5.72 -14.68
CA ASP A 376 10.08 4.99 -13.50
C ASP A 376 11.27 4.14 -13.04
N CYS A 377 12.07 4.66 -12.11
CA CYS A 377 13.30 4.01 -11.65
C CYS A 377 13.32 3.97 -10.11
N PRO A 378 12.70 2.95 -9.49
CA PRO A 378 12.68 2.80 -8.04
C PRO A 378 14.08 2.69 -7.40
N ARG A 379 15.08 2.24 -8.17
CA ARG A 379 16.49 2.15 -7.74
C ARG A 379 17.25 3.49 -7.83
N ALA A 380 16.61 4.59 -8.18
CA ALA A 380 17.23 5.91 -8.15
C ALA A 380 17.23 6.46 -6.71
N GLU A 381 18.36 6.30 -6.02
CA GLU A 381 18.49 6.61 -4.59
C GLU A 381 19.05 8.02 -4.33
N VAL A 382 19.80 8.56 -5.29
CA VAL A 382 20.45 9.87 -5.17
C VAL A 382 20.24 10.70 -6.44
N MET A 383 19.86 11.96 -6.28
CA MET A 383 19.76 12.95 -7.35
C MET A 383 20.62 14.16 -7.07
N MET A 384 21.34 14.63 -8.08
CA MET A 384 22.05 15.90 -8.11
C MET A 384 21.46 16.78 -9.21
N SER A 385 21.10 18.03 -8.91
CA SER A 385 20.62 18.98 -9.93
C SER A 385 21.46 20.23 -10.04
N PHE A 386 22.11 20.41 -11.19
CA PHE A 386 22.84 21.63 -11.54
C PHE A 386 21.91 22.74 -12.06
N ARG A 387 20.60 22.51 -12.18
CA ARG A 387 19.68 23.56 -12.64
C ARG A 387 19.38 24.56 -11.53
N ARG A 388 19.10 25.80 -11.92
CA ARG A 388 18.77 26.89 -10.99
C ARG A 388 17.28 26.90 -10.60
N ALA A 389 16.98 27.56 -9.49
CA ALA A 389 15.72 27.51 -8.73
C ALA A 389 14.43 28.02 -9.43
N GLU A 390 14.43 28.27 -10.73
CA GLU A 390 13.24 28.82 -11.42
C GLU A 390 12.14 27.78 -11.70
N ASP A 391 12.36 26.49 -11.39
CA ASP A 391 11.46 25.39 -11.78
C ASP A 391 11.17 24.38 -10.64
N HIS A 392 10.69 24.88 -9.48
CA HIS A 392 10.36 24.05 -8.31
C HIS A 392 9.35 22.93 -8.61
N THR A 393 8.34 23.22 -9.43
CA THR A 393 7.31 22.27 -9.84
C THR A 393 7.88 21.08 -10.62
N TYR A 394 8.86 21.34 -11.48
CA TYR A 394 9.52 20.29 -12.25
C TYR A 394 10.32 19.33 -11.36
N ILE A 395 11.10 19.87 -10.41
CA ILE A 395 11.87 19.05 -9.46
C ILE A 395 10.91 18.15 -8.66
N ALA A 396 9.79 18.70 -8.20
CA ALA A 396 8.79 17.95 -7.45
C ALA A 396 8.20 16.78 -8.26
N GLN A 397 7.87 16.98 -9.54
CA GLN A 397 7.38 15.92 -10.43
C GLN A 397 8.41 14.81 -10.70
N LEU A 398 9.69 15.18 -10.76
CA LEU A 398 10.77 14.21 -10.99
C LEU A 398 11.00 13.36 -9.74
N LEU A 399 10.95 13.98 -8.55
CA LEU A 399 11.07 13.30 -7.27
C LEU A 399 9.92 12.30 -7.02
N GLY A 400 8.68 12.64 -7.37
CA GLY A 400 7.55 11.72 -7.19
C GLY A 400 7.68 10.36 -7.92
N ARG A 401 8.58 10.28 -8.90
CA ARG A 401 8.95 9.04 -9.62
C ARG A 401 10.17 8.32 -9.04
N MET A 402 10.98 8.99 -8.22
CA MET A 402 12.12 8.42 -7.49
C MET A 402 11.73 7.87 -6.11
N VAL A 403 10.64 8.37 -5.52
CA VAL A 403 10.19 8.04 -4.15
C VAL A 403 9.65 6.61 -4.01
N ARG A 404 9.84 5.72 -4.99
CA ARG A 404 9.38 4.32 -4.89
C ARG A 404 10.45 3.44 -4.28
N THR A 405 10.05 2.39 -3.56
CA THR A 405 11.00 1.44 -2.97
C THR A 405 11.41 0.37 -3.99
N PRO A 406 12.71 0.06 -4.16
CA PRO A 406 13.18 -0.96 -5.12
C PRO A 406 12.56 -2.35 -4.92
N LEU A 407 12.33 -2.73 -3.66
CA LEU A 407 11.72 -4.02 -3.28
C LEU A 407 10.20 -3.95 -3.12
N ALA A 408 9.57 -2.82 -3.45
CA ALA A 408 8.13 -2.57 -3.29
C ALA A 408 7.61 -2.86 -1.86
N ARG A 409 8.45 -2.59 -0.85
CA ARG A 409 8.13 -2.67 0.57
C ARG A 409 9.04 -1.73 1.36
N ARG A 410 8.62 -1.39 2.58
CA ARG A 410 9.46 -0.68 3.54
C ARG A 410 10.57 -1.61 4.05
N ILE A 411 11.76 -1.07 4.26
CA ILE A 411 12.88 -1.77 4.88
C ILE A 411 12.80 -1.53 6.39
N GLU A 412 12.54 -2.57 7.18
CA GLU A 412 12.33 -2.40 8.63
C GLU A 412 13.65 -2.23 9.38
N ARG A 413 14.67 -2.97 8.95
CA ARG A 413 15.96 -3.05 9.65
C ARG A 413 16.79 -1.77 9.60
N ASP A 414 16.85 -1.14 8.42
CA ASP A 414 17.64 0.07 8.19
C ASP A 414 16.78 1.20 7.59
N ALA A 415 16.54 2.21 8.41
CA ALA A 415 15.76 3.39 8.04
C ALA A 415 16.39 4.18 6.89
N ALA A 416 17.72 4.20 6.76
CA ALA A 416 18.41 4.94 5.68
C ALA A 416 18.07 4.40 4.28
N LEU A 417 17.75 3.11 4.16
CA LEU A 417 17.32 2.52 2.89
C LEU A 417 15.90 2.93 2.49
N ASN A 418 15.17 3.63 3.36
CA ASN A 418 13.86 4.23 3.06
C ASN A 418 13.96 5.72 2.68
N ASP A 419 15.16 6.27 2.51
CA ASP A 419 15.37 7.67 2.13
C ASP A 419 15.68 7.84 0.63
N VAL A 420 15.36 9.02 0.09
CA VAL A 420 15.89 9.53 -1.18
C VAL A 420 16.70 10.79 -0.92
N HIS A 421 17.89 10.89 -1.52
CA HIS A 421 18.76 12.05 -1.33
C HIS A 421 18.73 12.97 -2.53
N LEU A 422 18.44 14.26 -2.31
CA LEU A 422 18.41 15.30 -3.33
C LEU A 422 19.43 16.39 -3.04
N PHE A 423 20.33 16.66 -3.97
CA PHE A 423 21.36 17.69 -3.86
C PHE A 423 21.06 18.87 -4.79
N LEU A 424 20.94 20.07 -4.21
CA LEU A 424 20.50 21.30 -4.87
C LEU A 424 21.50 22.46 -4.61
N PRO A 425 22.63 22.55 -5.34
CA PRO A 425 23.65 23.58 -5.15
C PRO A 425 23.19 25.03 -5.33
N TYR A 426 22.13 25.25 -6.10
CA TYR A 426 21.63 26.58 -6.44
C TYR A 426 20.37 26.98 -5.67
N PHE A 427 20.03 26.25 -4.62
CA PHE A 427 18.84 26.50 -3.81
C PHE A 427 19.28 26.93 -2.42
N ASP A 428 18.80 28.10 -1.98
CA ASP A 428 18.88 28.49 -0.58
C ASP A 428 17.72 27.90 0.23
N THR A 429 17.68 28.19 1.53
CA THR A 429 16.64 27.70 2.43
C THR A 429 15.23 28.08 1.96
N GLN A 430 15.03 29.28 1.41
CA GLN A 430 13.71 29.72 0.95
C GLN A 430 13.28 28.97 -0.32
N ALA A 431 14.19 28.80 -1.26
CA ALA A 431 13.99 28.03 -2.47
C ALA A 431 13.66 26.55 -2.16
N VAL A 432 14.31 25.95 -1.15
CA VAL A 432 13.99 24.60 -0.70
C VAL A 432 12.58 24.51 -0.12
N THR A 433 12.17 25.45 0.73
CA THR A 433 10.79 25.49 1.26
C THR A 433 9.76 25.50 0.14
N SER A 434 9.99 26.28 -0.93
CA SER A 434 9.12 26.27 -2.12
C SER A 434 9.07 24.93 -2.84
N VAL A 435 10.18 24.16 -2.89
CA VAL A 435 10.19 22.79 -3.42
C VAL A 435 9.36 21.86 -2.55
N VAL A 436 9.50 21.94 -1.23
CA VAL A 436 8.72 21.13 -0.27
C VAL A 436 7.23 21.41 -0.39
N GLU A 437 6.83 22.68 -0.42
CA GLU A 437 5.45 23.08 -0.66
C GLU A 437 4.92 22.58 -2.01
N SER A 438 5.76 22.66 -3.05
CA SER A 438 5.40 22.15 -4.38
C SER A 438 5.19 20.63 -4.37
N LEU A 439 6.04 19.87 -3.66
CA LEU A 439 5.93 18.40 -3.49
C LEU A 439 4.60 17.99 -2.86
N HIS A 440 4.14 18.73 -1.85
CA HIS A 440 2.82 18.50 -1.24
C HIS A 440 1.65 18.80 -2.19
N ASN A 441 1.88 19.60 -3.22
CA ASN A 441 0.88 20.01 -4.21
C ASN A 441 0.93 19.21 -5.53
N VAL A 442 1.93 18.33 -5.72
CA VAL A 442 2.00 17.47 -6.91
C VAL A 442 0.92 16.38 -6.84
N GLU A 443 0.50 15.87 -8.01
CA GLU A 443 -0.45 14.76 -8.15
C GLU A 443 0.05 13.41 -7.57
N ASP A 444 1.25 13.40 -7.00
CA ASP A 444 1.92 12.24 -6.42
C ASP A 444 1.72 12.23 -4.89
N VAL A 445 1.76 11.06 -4.25
CA VAL A 445 1.73 11.02 -2.77
C VAL A 445 3.01 11.67 -2.26
N PRO A 446 2.95 12.75 -1.48
CA PRO A 446 4.15 13.28 -0.85
C PRO A 446 4.72 12.21 0.10
N PRO A 447 6.05 12.13 0.25
CA PRO A 447 6.66 11.23 1.24
C PRO A 447 6.16 11.57 2.65
N SER A 448 6.38 10.67 3.61
CA SER A 448 6.00 10.88 5.02
C SER A 448 6.62 12.15 5.57
N GLU A 449 7.89 12.40 5.26
CA GLU A 449 8.62 13.58 5.70
C GLU A 449 9.48 14.13 4.54
N THR A 450 9.41 15.42 4.26
CA THR A 450 10.34 16.10 3.35
C THR A 450 10.98 17.24 4.11
N GLY A 451 12.30 17.37 4.01
CA GLY A 451 12.99 18.44 4.73
C GLY A 451 14.48 18.50 4.43
N SER A 452 15.10 19.53 5.00
CA SER A 452 16.55 19.66 4.98
C SER A 452 17.19 18.46 5.68
N SER A 453 18.25 17.91 5.10
CA SER A 453 19.08 16.86 5.73
C SER A 453 19.73 17.31 7.04
N ARG A 454 19.71 18.63 7.33
CA ARG A 454 20.09 19.17 8.64
C ARG A 454 19.11 18.80 9.73
N ASN A 455 17.84 18.59 9.40
CA ASN A 455 16.78 18.34 10.38
C ASN A 455 16.35 16.89 10.43
N LEU A 456 16.18 16.29 9.25
CA LEU A 456 15.82 14.89 9.09
C LEU A 456 17.10 14.03 9.10
N VAL A 457 17.33 13.34 10.21
CA VAL A 457 18.54 12.53 10.44
C VAL A 457 18.18 11.06 10.65
N VAL A 458 19.17 10.19 10.44
CA VAL A 458 19.10 8.77 10.82
C VAL A 458 19.91 8.60 12.09
N LEU A 459 19.31 8.00 13.12
CA LEU A 459 20.00 7.64 14.35
C LEU A 459 20.28 6.14 14.34
N GLY A 460 21.53 5.75 14.59
CA GLY A 460 21.92 4.35 14.78
C GLY A 460 21.88 3.94 16.24
N ARG A 461 21.80 2.63 16.51
CA ARG A 461 21.96 2.12 17.89
C ARG A 461 23.28 2.60 18.49
N ARG A 462 23.24 3.04 19.75
CA ARG A 462 24.44 3.38 20.51
C ARG A 462 25.31 2.13 20.69
N ALA A 463 26.59 2.25 20.33
CA ALA A 463 27.56 1.17 20.51
C ALA A 463 27.70 0.76 21.99
N GLY A 464 27.82 -0.54 22.25
CA GLY A 464 27.98 -1.08 23.61
C GLY A 464 26.68 -1.26 24.39
N MET A 465 25.53 -1.17 23.71
CA MET A 465 24.19 -1.36 24.30
C MET A 465 23.49 -2.61 23.73
N GLU A 466 24.24 -3.57 23.19
CA GLU A 466 23.69 -4.75 22.53
C GLU A 466 22.86 -5.62 23.49
N ASP A 467 23.29 -5.74 24.75
CA ASP A 467 22.55 -6.42 25.82
C ASP A 467 21.24 -5.72 26.18
N VAL A 468 21.22 -4.38 26.18
CA VAL A 468 20.02 -3.56 26.37
C VAL A 468 19.02 -3.77 25.24
N PHE A 469 19.47 -3.71 23.98
CA PHE A 469 18.58 -3.96 22.83
C PHE A 469 18.04 -5.39 22.82
N ALA A 470 18.83 -6.38 23.26
CA ALA A 470 18.37 -7.74 23.43
C ALA A 470 17.28 -7.83 24.52
N ALA A 471 17.49 -7.20 25.68
CA ALA A 471 16.50 -7.17 26.76
C ALA A 471 15.19 -6.46 26.35
N LEU A 472 15.27 -5.36 25.61
CA LEU A 472 14.08 -4.66 25.07
C LEU A 472 13.30 -5.54 24.08
N GLY A 473 13.99 -6.38 23.30
CA GLY A 473 13.40 -7.32 22.36
C GLY A 473 12.54 -8.42 23.01
N GLU A 474 12.76 -8.70 24.29
CA GLU A 474 11.97 -9.67 25.08
C GLU A 474 10.69 -9.04 25.67
N LEU A 475 10.51 -7.72 25.55
CA LEU A 475 9.32 -7.03 26.02
C LEU A 475 8.16 -7.19 25.04
N ILE A 476 6.95 -6.89 25.53
CA ILE A 476 5.70 -6.98 24.77
C ILE A 476 5.16 -5.59 24.47
N THR A 477 4.63 -5.45 23.25
CA THR A 477 3.86 -4.29 22.77
C THR A 477 2.60 -4.80 22.07
N TYR A 478 1.73 -3.89 21.65
CA TYR A 478 0.54 -4.20 20.86
C TYR A 478 0.58 -3.54 19.50
N ARG A 479 -0.29 -3.97 18.62
CA ARG A 479 -0.58 -3.29 17.35
C ARG A 479 -2.09 -3.23 17.17
N VAL A 480 -2.64 -2.03 17.23
CA VAL A 480 -4.07 -1.72 17.09
C VAL A 480 -4.32 -1.34 15.65
N ASN A 481 -5.23 -2.06 14.98
CA ASN A 481 -5.61 -1.82 13.58
C ASN A 481 -4.44 -1.83 12.58
N ALA A 482 -3.34 -2.52 12.90
CA ALA A 482 -2.17 -2.58 12.02
C ALA A 482 -2.39 -3.40 10.74
N THR A 483 -3.39 -4.28 10.73
CA THR A 483 -3.79 -5.04 9.53
C THR A 483 -5.30 -5.16 9.54
N ARG A 484 -5.92 -5.13 8.34
CA ARG A 484 -7.37 -5.29 8.20
C ARG A 484 -7.78 -6.64 8.80
N ALA A 485 -8.77 -6.62 9.69
CA ALA A 485 -9.29 -7.84 10.30
C ALA A 485 -9.83 -8.80 9.22
N GLN A 486 -9.49 -10.08 9.36
CA GLN A 486 -9.95 -11.16 8.50
C GLN A 486 -10.69 -12.21 9.34
N SER A 487 -11.57 -12.98 8.70
CA SER A 487 -12.18 -14.13 9.37
C SER A 487 -11.13 -15.14 9.81
N HIS A 488 -11.40 -15.85 10.91
CA HIS A 488 -10.48 -16.83 11.45
C HIS A 488 -10.26 -17.99 10.48
N PHE A 489 -11.27 -18.38 9.69
CA PHE A 489 -11.10 -19.34 8.60
C PHE A 489 -10.06 -18.90 7.57
N ARG A 490 -10.14 -17.65 7.10
CA ARG A 490 -9.21 -17.15 6.10
C ARG A 490 -7.80 -17.07 6.67
N ARG A 491 -7.67 -16.60 7.92
CA ARG A 491 -6.37 -16.58 8.61
C ARG A 491 -5.79 -17.97 8.75
N PHE A 492 -6.59 -18.96 9.18
CA PHE A 492 -6.17 -20.35 9.35
C PHE A 492 -5.74 -21.00 8.03
N MET A 493 -6.51 -20.81 6.96
CA MET A 493 -6.13 -21.29 5.63
C MET A 493 -4.88 -20.59 5.09
N ALA A 494 -4.76 -19.27 5.31
CA ALA A 494 -3.62 -18.49 4.85
C ALA A 494 -2.32 -18.88 5.59
N ILE A 495 -2.33 -19.03 6.92
CA ILE A 495 -1.12 -19.46 7.64
C ILE A 495 -0.72 -20.88 7.23
N SER A 496 -1.68 -21.79 7.07
CA SER A 496 -1.42 -23.18 6.69
C SER A 496 -0.80 -23.27 5.30
N ARG A 497 -1.34 -22.51 4.34
CA ARG A 497 -0.76 -22.41 2.99
C ARG A 497 0.64 -21.79 3.02
N ASN A 498 0.87 -20.74 3.80
CA ASN A 498 2.18 -20.11 3.88
C ASN A 498 3.22 -21.05 4.50
N LEU A 499 2.87 -21.81 5.54
CA LEU A 499 3.76 -22.79 6.16
C LEU A 499 4.20 -23.86 5.16
N THR A 500 3.27 -24.34 4.33
CA THR A 500 3.58 -25.27 3.24
C THR A 500 4.43 -24.63 2.15
N MET A 501 4.11 -23.39 1.72
CA MET A 501 4.89 -22.67 0.69
C MET A 501 6.32 -22.34 1.14
N ASP A 502 6.52 -22.10 2.44
CA ASP A 502 7.83 -21.82 3.03
C ASP A 502 8.56 -23.09 3.49
N GLU A 503 8.05 -24.28 3.15
CA GLU A 503 8.65 -25.58 3.49
C GLU A 503 8.87 -25.76 5.02
N ILE A 504 8.01 -25.15 5.84
CA ILE A 504 8.02 -25.29 7.30
C ILE A 504 7.17 -26.50 7.72
N ASP A 505 6.03 -26.70 7.06
CA ASP A 505 5.13 -27.83 7.26
C ASP A 505 4.41 -28.15 5.94
N ASP A 506 4.87 -29.21 5.27
CA ASP A 506 4.35 -29.66 3.97
C ASP A 506 2.88 -30.13 4.06
N ASP A 507 2.45 -30.60 5.24
CA ASP A 507 1.11 -31.14 5.47
C ASP A 507 0.12 -30.08 6.00
N ALA A 508 0.60 -28.89 6.40
CA ALA A 508 -0.23 -27.88 7.06
C ALA A 508 -1.47 -27.51 6.23
N TRP A 509 -1.31 -27.24 4.92
CA TRP A 509 -2.42 -26.79 4.08
C TRP A 509 -3.50 -27.87 3.87
N ASP A 510 -3.10 -29.09 3.52
CA ASP A 510 -4.05 -30.19 3.31
C ASP A 510 -4.60 -30.73 4.64
N GLY A 511 -3.82 -30.65 5.72
CA GLY A 511 -4.28 -30.86 7.09
C GLY A 511 -5.38 -29.88 7.50
N ALA A 512 -5.20 -28.58 7.21
CA ALA A 512 -6.20 -27.55 7.51
C ALA A 512 -7.50 -27.77 6.73
N LYS A 513 -7.43 -28.12 5.43
CA LYS A 513 -8.61 -28.46 4.62
C LYS A 513 -9.39 -29.62 5.23
N ARG A 514 -8.70 -30.71 5.62
CA ARG A 514 -9.34 -31.88 6.26
C ARG A 514 -10.01 -31.50 7.58
N GLN A 515 -9.31 -30.77 8.44
CA GLN A 515 -9.88 -30.30 9.72
C GLN A 515 -11.14 -29.46 9.51
N ILE A 516 -11.15 -28.54 8.55
CA ILE A 516 -12.34 -27.73 8.26
C ILE A 516 -13.49 -28.60 7.78
N VAL A 517 -13.26 -29.57 6.88
CA VAL A 517 -14.30 -30.52 6.42
C VAL A 517 -14.88 -31.30 7.60
N GLU A 518 -14.05 -31.76 8.53
CA GLU A 518 -14.50 -32.43 9.75
C GLU A 518 -15.36 -31.52 10.63
N TRP A 519 -14.97 -30.24 10.80
CA TRP A 519 -15.77 -29.27 11.54
C TRP A 519 -17.12 -29.00 10.86
N MET A 520 -17.14 -28.92 9.52
CA MET A 520 -18.39 -28.75 8.75
C MET A 520 -19.32 -29.94 9.00
N ALA A 521 -18.81 -31.16 8.86
CA ALA A 521 -19.57 -32.38 9.08
C ALA A 521 -20.12 -32.45 10.53
N ALA A 522 -19.31 -32.06 11.51
CA ALA A 522 -19.73 -32.03 12.92
C ALA A 522 -20.87 -31.03 13.17
N GLN A 523 -20.82 -29.82 12.59
CA GLN A 523 -21.90 -28.84 12.70
C GLN A 523 -23.18 -29.31 12.02
N ILE A 524 -23.07 -29.88 10.81
CA ILE A 524 -24.22 -30.44 10.09
C ILE A 524 -24.87 -31.58 10.91
N ALA A 525 -24.08 -32.47 11.48
CA ALA A 525 -24.58 -33.54 12.35
C ALA A 525 -25.29 -32.99 13.59
N ALA A 526 -24.71 -31.97 14.23
CA ALA A 526 -25.32 -31.30 15.38
C ALA A 526 -26.68 -30.68 15.01
N MET A 527 -26.77 -29.98 13.86
CA MET A 527 -28.03 -29.40 13.37
C MET A 527 -29.11 -30.45 13.09
N LYS A 528 -28.73 -31.59 12.49
CA LYS A 528 -29.64 -32.72 12.27
C LYS A 528 -30.15 -33.28 13.59
N SER A 529 -29.27 -33.49 14.57
CA SER A 529 -29.66 -33.98 15.90
C SER A 529 -30.58 -33.02 16.67
N ALA A 530 -30.43 -31.71 16.43
CA ALA A 530 -31.26 -30.67 17.02
C ALA A 530 -32.59 -30.44 16.27
N GLY A 531 -32.85 -31.16 15.17
CA GLY A 531 -34.04 -31.00 14.33
C GLY A 531 -34.09 -29.67 13.56
N GLN A 532 -32.96 -28.96 13.44
CA GLN A 532 -32.86 -27.65 12.78
C GLN A 532 -32.57 -27.76 11.28
N TYR A 533 -32.13 -28.93 10.82
CA TYR A 533 -31.69 -29.14 9.44
C TYR A 533 -32.85 -29.30 8.45
N ASP A 534 -33.83 -30.15 8.73
CA ASP A 534 -34.81 -30.58 7.73
C ASP A 534 -35.68 -29.44 7.19
N ALA A 535 -36.11 -28.53 8.06
CA ALA A 535 -36.88 -27.36 7.66
C ALA A 535 -36.05 -26.39 6.78
N ALA A 536 -34.77 -26.21 7.11
CA ALA A 536 -33.86 -25.36 6.34
C ALA A 536 -33.55 -25.97 4.96
N ALA A 537 -33.33 -27.29 4.91
CA ALA A 537 -33.13 -28.03 3.66
C ALA A 537 -34.37 -27.94 2.75
N GLN A 538 -35.57 -28.16 3.29
CA GLN A 538 -36.82 -28.04 2.52
C GLN A 538 -37.03 -26.64 1.95
N ALA A 539 -36.67 -25.59 2.68
CA ALA A 539 -36.77 -24.20 2.20
C ALA A 539 -35.79 -23.89 1.05
N ILE A 540 -34.74 -24.69 0.88
CA ILE A 540 -33.78 -24.58 -0.24
C ILE A 540 -34.26 -25.41 -1.43
N THR A 541 -34.76 -26.62 -1.18
CA THR A 541 -35.16 -27.55 -2.25
C THR A 541 -36.59 -27.35 -2.74
N ARG A 542 -37.40 -26.50 -2.09
CA ARG A 542 -38.79 -26.23 -2.50
C ARG A 542 -39.11 -24.74 -2.56
N VAL A 543 -39.85 -24.35 -3.58
CA VAL A 543 -40.35 -22.98 -3.78
C VAL A 543 -41.87 -22.98 -3.65
N GLY A 544 -42.40 -22.16 -2.73
CA GLY A 544 -43.84 -21.96 -2.56
C GLY A 544 -44.39 -20.96 -3.59
N LEU A 545 -45.40 -21.38 -4.36
CA LEU A 545 -46.08 -20.53 -5.34
C LEU A 545 -47.48 -20.18 -4.86
N LYS A 546 -47.85 -18.91 -5.03
CA LYS A 546 -49.20 -18.41 -4.80
C LYS A 546 -49.77 -17.91 -6.12
N THR A 547 -50.85 -18.53 -6.59
CA THR A 547 -51.53 -18.10 -7.81
C THR A 547 -52.67 -17.14 -7.44
N LEU A 548 -52.59 -15.90 -7.94
CA LEU A 548 -53.65 -14.91 -7.85
C LEU A 548 -54.44 -14.90 -9.17
N ALA A 549 -55.67 -15.40 -9.14
CA ALA A 549 -56.56 -15.38 -10.29
C ALA A 549 -57.21 -14.00 -10.46
N VAL A 550 -56.74 -13.18 -11.40
CA VAL A 550 -57.38 -11.87 -11.70
C VAL A 550 -58.58 -12.09 -12.62
N LYS A 551 -59.81 -11.94 -12.09
CA LYS A 551 -61.03 -11.86 -12.92
C LYS A 551 -61.25 -10.44 -13.42
N ASN A 552 -61.37 -10.28 -14.74
CA ASN A 552 -61.72 -9.00 -15.36
C ASN A 552 -63.12 -8.55 -14.91
N GLY A 553 -63.17 -7.49 -14.10
CA GLY A 553 -64.40 -6.78 -13.73
C GLY A 553 -64.95 -7.14 -12.36
N THR A 554 -64.60 -6.31 -11.37
CA THR A 554 -65.25 -6.17 -10.04
C THR A 554 -65.28 -7.41 -9.14
N GLY A 555 -64.21 -7.59 -8.35
CA GLY A 555 -64.21 -8.46 -7.17
C GLY A 555 -62.80 -8.94 -6.79
N VAL A 556 -62.39 -8.69 -5.54
CA VAL A 556 -61.13 -9.19 -4.97
C VAL A 556 -61.13 -10.73 -5.09
N ALA A 557 -60.08 -11.28 -5.70
CA ALA A 557 -59.92 -12.71 -5.90
C ALA A 557 -59.58 -13.41 -4.57
N GLU A 558 -60.21 -14.56 -4.31
CA GLU A 558 -59.74 -15.47 -3.26
C GLU A 558 -58.42 -16.11 -3.72
N PRO A 559 -57.39 -16.20 -2.85
CA PRO A 559 -56.15 -16.88 -3.18
C PRO A 559 -56.44 -18.37 -3.45
N GLU A 560 -56.01 -18.88 -4.60
CA GLU A 560 -56.03 -20.31 -4.88
C GLU A 560 -54.88 -20.99 -4.12
N ALA A 561 -55.04 -22.29 -3.85
CA ALA A 561 -54.20 -23.05 -2.92
C ALA A 561 -52.70 -22.89 -3.15
N ASP A 562 -51.96 -22.67 -2.05
CA ASP A 562 -50.50 -22.69 -2.03
C ASP A 562 -50.01 -24.08 -2.51
N TYR A 563 -49.20 -24.13 -3.57
CA TYR A 563 -48.54 -25.36 -4.01
C TYR A 563 -47.02 -25.15 -4.11
N HIS A 564 -46.27 -26.24 -3.99
CA HIS A 564 -44.80 -26.20 -3.98
C HIS A 564 -44.25 -26.86 -5.24
N ILE A 565 -43.16 -26.29 -5.76
CA ILE A 565 -42.33 -26.91 -6.81
C ILE A 565 -40.95 -27.21 -6.23
N ASP A 566 -40.26 -28.21 -6.78
CA ASP A 566 -38.86 -28.50 -6.42
C ASP A 566 -37.93 -27.46 -7.07
N ALA A 567 -36.87 -27.08 -6.35
CA ALA A 567 -35.83 -26.20 -6.87
C ALA A 567 -35.07 -26.89 -8.01
N SER A 568 -34.67 -26.11 -9.03
CA SER A 568 -33.90 -26.65 -10.15
C SER A 568 -32.44 -26.91 -9.76
N ASP A 569 -31.77 -27.83 -10.45
CA ASP A 569 -30.33 -28.07 -10.26
C ASP A 569 -29.51 -26.78 -10.46
N VAL A 570 -29.93 -25.92 -11.38
CA VAL A 570 -29.29 -24.63 -11.65
C VAL A 570 -29.40 -23.69 -10.44
N ASP A 571 -30.54 -23.70 -9.74
CA ASP A 571 -30.72 -22.90 -8.53
C ASP A 571 -29.84 -23.44 -7.39
N ILE A 572 -29.79 -24.76 -7.21
CA ILE A 572 -28.96 -25.39 -6.19
C ILE A 572 -27.48 -25.12 -6.45
N ASP A 573 -27.02 -25.25 -7.69
CA ASP A 573 -25.63 -24.96 -8.07
C ASP A 573 -25.27 -23.50 -7.80
N ARG A 574 -26.15 -22.56 -8.15
CA ARG A 574 -25.95 -21.14 -7.83
C ARG A 574 -25.85 -20.91 -6.32
N LEU A 575 -26.74 -21.51 -5.52
CA LEU A 575 -26.72 -21.38 -4.07
C LEU A 575 -25.49 -22.04 -3.44
N PHE A 576 -25.01 -23.14 -4.02
CA PHE A 576 -23.81 -23.85 -3.58
C PHE A 576 -22.54 -23.01 -3.83
N GLU A 577 -22.46 -22.36 -4.99
CA GLU A 577 -21.39 -21.39 -5.28
C GLU A 577 -21.46 -20.17 -4.34
N GLU A 578 -22.66 -19.65 -4.04
CA GLU A 578 -22.86 -18.59 -3.04
C GLU A 578 -22.35 -19.01 -1.65
N ALA A 579 -22.67 -20.24 -1.21
CA ALA A 579 -22.16 -20.80 0.04
C ALA A 579 -20.63 -20.95 0.01
N GLY A 580 -20.08 -21.33 -1.15
CA GLY A 580 -18.64 -21.36 -1.42
C GLY A 580 -17.94 -20.03 -1.21
N ARG A 581 -18.55 -18.93 -1.66
CA ARG A 581 -18.04 -17.56 -1.46
C ARG A 581 -18.02 -17.17 0.02
N VAL A 582 -19.04 -17.56 0.78
CA VAL A 582 -19.11 -17.32 2.23
C VAL A 582 -17.97 -18.05 2.96
N LEU A 583 -17.76 -19.33 2.63
CA LEU A 583 -16.70 -20.14 3.24
C LEU A 583 -15.28 -19.74 2.77
N SER A 584 -15.16 -19.21 1.54
CA SER A 584 -13.89 -18.88 0.86
C SER A 584 -13.01 -20.12 0.57
N HIS A 585 -11.89 -19.94 -0.15
CA HIS A 585 -10.85 -20.97 -0.41
C HIS A 585 -11.37 -22.29 -1.03
N GLY A 586 -12.48 -22.28 -1.77
CA GLY A 586 -13.03 -23.50 -2.38
C GLY A 586 -13.46 -24.57 -1.37
N LEU A 587 -13.74 -24.20 -0.12
CA LEU A 587 -14.05 -25.17 0.95
C LEU A 587 -15.34 -25.96 0.68
N HIS A 588 -16.34 -25.34 0.04
CA HIS A 588 -17.53 -26.03 -0.46
C HIS A 588 -17.19 -27.17 -1.43
N MET A 589 -16.32 -26.92 -2.41
CA MET A 589 -15.83 -27.94 -3.34
C MET A 589 -15.00 -29.01 -2.62
N THR A 590 -14.20 -28.62 -1.65
CA THR A 590 -13.40 -29.55 -0.83
C THR A 590 -14.30 -30.49 -0.02
N TYR A 591 -15.37 -29.96 0.58
CA TYR A 591 -16.38 -30.75 1.28
C TYR A 591 -17.12 -31.69 0.31
N TRP A 592 -17.47 -31.20 -0.88
CA TRP A 592 -18.13 -32.01 -1.89
C TRP A 592 -17.26 -33.16 -2.38
N GLN A 593 -15.99 -32.89 -2.68
CA GLN A 593 -15.01 -33.91 -3.07
C GLN A 593 -14.79 -34.96 -1.97
N ALA A 594 -14.69 -34.53 -0.70
CA ALA A 594 -14.56 -35.44 0.44
C ALA A 594 -15.79 -36.32 0.66
N ASN A 595 -16.94 -35.96 0.08
CA ASN A 595 -18.21 -36.66 0.17
C ASN A 595 -18.69 -37.19 -1.20
N ALA A 596 -17.78 -37.41 -2.16
CA ALA A 596 -18.13 -37.74 -3.54
C ALA A 596 -18.94 -39.05 -3.71
N ASP A 597 -18.88 -39.96 -2.73
CA ASP A 597 -19.64 -41.22 -2.73
C ASP A 597 -21.13 -41.04 -2.35
N ARG A 598 -21.54 -39.83 -1.94
CA ARG A 598 -22.91 -39.50 -1.52
C ARG A 598 -23.67 -38.80 -2.64
N ASP A 599 -24.99 -38.72 -2.51
CA ASP A 599 -25.83 -37.98 -3.46
C ASP A 599 -25.41 -36.49 -3.52
N ALA A 600 -25.24 -35.98 -4.75
CA ALA A 600 -24.69 -34.65 -4.98
C ALA A 600 -25.63 -33.53 -4.51
N LEU A 601 -26.94 -33.71 -4.63
CA LEU A 601 -27.93 -32.73 -4.17
C LEU A 601 -27.89 -32.64 -2.64
N ASP A 602 -27.88 -33.79 -1.95
CA ASP A 602 -27.80 -33.84 -0.49
C ASP A 602 -26.56 -33.11 0.04
N VAL A 603 -25.39 -33.36 -0.54
CA VAL A 603 -24.12 -32.75 -0.12
C VAL A 603 -24.10 -31.24 -0.39
N LYS A 604 -24.63 -30.79 -1.53
CA LYS A 604 -24.73 -29.35 -1.84
C LYS A 604 -25.68 -28.64 -0.86
N VAL A 605 -26.84 -29.22 -0.58
CA VAL A 605 -27.81 -28.68 0.38
C VAL A 605 -27.21 -28.60 1.79
N GLU A 606 -26.42 -29.59 2.22
CA GLU A 606 -25.72 -29.56 3.50
C GLU A 606 -24.84 -28.32 3.65
N VAL A 607 -24.04 -28.01 2.62
CA VAL A 607 -23.14 -26.85 2.61
C VAL A 607 -23.94 -25.54 2.58
N ILE A 608 -25.02 -25.46 1.79
CA ILE A 608 -25.88 -24.28 1.72
C ILE A 608 -26.55 -24.01 3.07
N VAL A 609 -27.09 -25.04 3.72
CA VAL A 609 -27.73 -24.95 5.04
C VAL A 609 -26.70 -24.48 6.08
N LEU A 610 -25.51 -25.09 6.11
CA LEU A 610 -24.46 -24.72 7.04
C LEU A 610 -24.05 -23.26 6.88
N ALA A 611 -23.79 -22.79 5.65
CA ALA A 611 -23.34 -21.44 5.37
C ALA A 611 -24.37 -20.36 5.78
N ARG A 612 -25.66 -20.71 5.83
CA ARG A 612 -26.75 -19.80 6.26
C ARG A 612 -26.99 -19.82 7.77
N GLN A 613 -26.43 -20.80 8.50
CA GLN A 613 -26.66 -20.96 9.93
C GLN A 613 -25.63 -20.17 10.75
N HIS A 614 -26.06 -19.03 11.29
CA HIS A 614 -25.18 -18.08 11.99
C HIS A 614 -24.47 -18.67 13.21
N SER A 615 -25.16 -19.46 14.03
CA SER A 615 -24.57 -20.07 15.24
C SER A 615 -23.51 -21.12 14.89
N ALA A 616 -23.75 -21.93 13.86
CA ALA A 616 -22.79 -22.92 13.38
C ALA A 616 -21.54 -22.26 12.80
N MET A 617 -21.72 -21.25 11.95
CA MET A 617 -20.62 -20.45 11.40
C MET A 617 -19.79 -19.78 12.50
N SER A 618 -20.43 -19.18 13.51
CA SER A 618 -19.73 -18.57 14.64
C SER A 618 -18.94 -19.59 15.47
N ALA A 619 -19.48 -20.80 15.68
CA ALA A 619 -18.76 -21.87 16.38
C ALA A 619 -17.53 -22.35 15.59
N MET A 620 -17.65 -22.44 14.26
CA MET A 620 -16.51 -22.82 13.43
C MET A 620 -15.44 -21.72 13.36
N GLU A 621 -15.83 -20.44 13.28
CA GLU A 621 -14.89 -19.30 13.38
C GLU A 621 -14.08 -19.35 14.68
N SER A 622 -14.72 -19.61 15.82
CA SER A 622 -14.01 -19.78 17.11
C SER A 622 -13.08 -20.99 17.12
N THR A 623 -13.45 -22.06 16.42
CA THR A 623 -12.59 -23.26 16.29
C THR A 623 -11.38 -22.98 15.41
N ALA A 624 -11.58 -22.24 14.30
CA ALA A 624 -10.51 -21.81 13.40
C ALA A 624 -9.53 -20.84 14.08
N GLU A 625 -9.99 -19.97 14.99
CA GLU A 625 -9.13 -19.08 15.78
C GLU A 625 -8.14 -19.91 16.63
N LYS A 626 -8.65 -20.89 17.37
CA LYS A 626 -7.82 -21.77 18.22
C LYS A 626 -6.84 -22.59 17.39
N ALA A 627 -7.28 -23.08 16.23
CA ALA A 627 -6.42 -23.86 15.34
C ALA A 627 -5.31 -22.99 14.72
N PHE A 628 -5.62 -21.74 14.35
CA PHE A 628 -4.62 -20.77 13.91
C PHE A 628 -3.58 -20.51 15.00
N ASP A 629 -4.01 -20.23 16.22
CA ASP A 629 -3.10 -19.92 17.33
C ASP A 629 -2.19 -21.11 17.66
N ALA A 630 -2.76 -22.32 17.73
CA ALA A 630 -2.01 -23.55 17.97
C ALA A 630 -0.97 -23.83 16.87
N LEU A 631 -1.33 -23.61 15.60
CA LEU A 631 -0.43 -23.80 14.48
C LEU A 631 0.68 -22.75 14.49
N TYR A 632 0.36 -21.47 14.72
CA TYR A 632 1.36 -20.42 14.87
C TYR A 632 2.31 -20.72 16.04
N ASP A 633 1.81 -21.10 17.21
CA ASP A 633 2.63 -21.40 18.38
C ASP A 633 3.57 -22.58 18.18
N THR A 634 3.13 -23.59 17.43
CA THR A 634 3.94 -24.74 17.05
C THR A 634 5.13 -24.32 16.18
N HIS A 635 4.90 -23.41 15.23
CA HIS A 635 5.90 -23.04 14.23
C HIS A 635 6.59 -21.69 14.47
N LYS A 636 6.24 -20.91 15.50
CA LYS A 636 6.75 -19.54 15.72
C LYS A 636 8.28 -19.44 15.76
N LYS A 637 8.97 -20.49 16.22
CA LYS A 637 10.44 -20.55 16.23
C LYS A 637 11.04 -20.71 14.83
N ALA A 638 10.36 -21.43 13.93
CA ALA A 638 10.77 -21.56 12.53
C ALA A 638 10.43 -20.28 11.77
N ILE A 639 9.22 -19.73 11.98
CA ILE A 639 8.77 -18.45 11.42
C ILE A 639 9.75 -17.32 11.79
N ALA A 640 10.21 -17.26 13.05
CA ALA A 640 11.17 -16.23 13.50
C ALA A 640 12.53 -16.28 12.79
N LYS A 641 12.91 -17.42 12.19
CA LYS A 641 14.15 -17.58 11.42
C LYS A 641 13.99 -17.20 9.95
N LEU A 642 12.77 -16.95 9.49
CA LEU A 642 12.52 -16.49 8.13
C LEU A 642 13.10 -15.09 7.92
N LYS A 643 13.38 -14.77 6.66
CA LYS A 643 13.79 -13.44 6.21
C LYS A 643 12.68 -12.42 6.42
N GLU A 644 13.05 -11.15 6.53
CA GLU A 644 12.17 -10.01 6.86
C GLU A 644 10.88 -10.02 6.04
N GLN A 645 10.99 -10.26 4.72
CA GLN A 645 9.82 -10.32 3.83
C GLN A 645 8.81 -11.39 4.23
N ARG A 646 9.27 -12.62 4.47
CA ARG A 646 8.39 -13.75 4.75
C ARG A 646 7.89 -13.67 6.17
N ARG A 647 8.76 -13.31 7.14
CA ARG A 647 8.37 -13.10 8.53
C ARG A 647 7.26 -12.06 8.68
N SER A 648 7.38 -10.91 8.02
CA SER A 648 6.36 -9.85 8.07
C SER A 648 5.00 -10.30 7.51
N HIS A 649 4.95 -11.30 6.61
CA HIS A 649 3.69 -11.87 6.14
C HIS A 649 2.95 -12.64 7.24
N TYR A 650 3.66 -13.45 8.03
CA TYR A 650 3.08 -14.14 9.19
C TYR A 650 2.66 -13.17 10.29
N GLU A 651 3.47 -12.13 10.53
CA GLU A 651 3.13 -11.07 11.48
C GLU A 651 1.82 -10.38 11.07
N LYS A 652 1.66 -10.01 9.80
CA LYS A 652 0.38 -9.46 9.28
C LYS A 652 -0.79 -10.42 9.48
N LEU A 653 -0.64 -11.72 9.22
CA LEU A 653 -1.69 -12.72 9.46
C LEU A 653 -2.06 -12.85 10.95
N ARG A 654 -1.07 -12.75 11.84
CA ARG A 654 -1.27 -12.73 13.30
C ARG A 654 -2.02 -11.46 13.72
N LEU A 655 -1.68 -10.31 13.14
CA LEU A 655 -2.28 -9.01 13.43
C LEU A 655 -3.64 -8.76 12.75
N ALA A 656 -4.03 -9.58 11.77
CA ALA A 656 -5.30 -9.47 11.03
C ALA A 656 -6.54 -9.88 11.85
N THR A 657 -6.62 -9.47 13.11
CA THR A 657 -7.73 -9.76 14.04
C THR A 657 -8.37 -8.45 14.52
N ALA A 658 -9.66 -8.52 14.88
CA ALA A 658 -10.38 -7.37 15.43
C ALA A 658 -9.90 -6.98 16.84
N LYS A 659 -9.27 -7.91 17.57
CA LYS A 659 -8.71 -7.66 18.91
C LYS A 659 -7.23 -7.30 18.79
N PRO A 660 -6.72 -6.30 19.53
CA PRO A 660 -5.29 -6.03 19.59
C PRO A 660 -4.52 -7.29 19.98
N ALA A 661 -3.57 -7.67 19.14
CA ALA A 661 -2.69 -8.80 19.39
C ALA A 661 -1.40 -8.32 20.06
N GLU A 662 -0.95 -9.08 21.05
CA GLU A 662 0.36 -8.92 21.67
C GLU A 662 1.43 -9.33 20.67
N VAL A 663 2.50 -8.54 20.58
CA VAL A 663 3.68 -8.84 19.76
C VAL A 663 4.96 -8.48 20.51
N PRO A 664 6.08 -9.18 20.26
CA PRO A 664 7.38 -8.79 20.79
C PRO A 664 7.78 -7.38 20.34
N TRP A 665 8.32 -6.57 21.23
CA TRP A 665 8.71 -5.20 20.94
C TRP A 665 10.10 -5.13 20.30
N HIS A 666 10.14 -5.12 18.96
CA HIS A 666 11.40 -5.06 18.21
C HIS A 666 11.78 -3.62 17.86
N LEU A 667 12.95 -3.21 18.31
CA LEU A 667 13.59 -1.94 17.94
C LEU A 667 14.56 -2.14 16.77
N PRO A 668 14.58 -1.29 15.72
CA PRO A 668 15.41 -1.48 14.52
C PRO A 668 16.89 -1.12 14.76
N GLU A 669 17.76 -1.35 13.76
CA GLU A 669 19.19 -0.96 13.86
C GLU A 669 19.39 0.55 13.69
N SER A 670 18.48 1.19 12.96
CA SER A 670 18.44 2.63 12.80
C SER A 670 17.00 3.15 12.81
N ILE A 671 16.80 4.40 13.23
CA ILE A 671 15.51 5.09 13.25
C ILE A 671 15.58 6.44 12.57
N ASP A 672 14.47 6.85 11.96
CA ASP A 672 14.28 8.20 11.48
C ASP A 672 13.96 9.15 12.63
N PHE A 673 14.61 10.32 12.63
CA PHE A 673 14.40 11.34 13.65
C PHE A 673 14.43 12.74 13.05
N ASN A 674 13.63 13.64 13.63
CA ASN A 674 13.60 15.05 13.27
C ASN A 674 14.10 15.88 14.45
N ARG A 675 15.12 16.70 14.22
CA ARG A 675 15.74 17.58 15.23
C ARG A 675 16.27 18.86 14.61
N LEU A 676 16.32 19.96 15.36
CA LEU A 676 17.06 21.14 14.91
C LEU A 676 18.56 21.00 15.25
N PRO A 677 19.49 21.53 14.44
CA PRO A 677 20.91 21.57 14.79
C PRO A 677 21.21 22.27 16.11
N THR A 678 20.34 23.19 16.51
CA THR A 678 20.43 23.96 17.75
C THR A 678 19.71 23.29 18.93
N ASP A 679 19.10 22.11 18.73
CA ASP A 679 18.38 21.43 19.80
C ASP A 679 19.34 21.03 20.94
N PRO A 680 18.85 21.02 22.20
CA PRO A 680 19.64 20.56 23.33
C PRO A 680 20.15 19.12 23.12
N GLN A 681 21.39 18.89 23.53
CA GLN A 681 21.98 17.56 23.59
C GLN A 681 21.50 16.82 24.84
N TRP A 682 21.21 15.54 24.69
CA TRP A 682 20.87 14.65 25.79
C TRP A 682 21.75 13.41 25.79
N ASP A 683 22.33 13.12 26.95
CA ASP A 683 23.20 11.96 27.11
C ASP A 683 22.38 10.66 27.25
N ARG A 684 23.05 9.52 27.03
CA ARG A 684 22.53 8.15 27.24
C ARG A 684 21.27 7.77 26.44
N HIS A 685 20.87 8.54 25.43
CA HIS A 685 19.81 8.09 24.53
C HIS A 685 20.27 6.81 23.78
N LEU A 686 19.39 5.82 23.61
CA LEU A 686 19.73 4.52 23.02
C LEU A 686 20.08 4.60 21.52
N TYR A 687 19.61 5.65 20.83
CA TYR A 687 19.93 5.95 19.45
C TYR A 687 20.70 7.26 19.33
N VAL A 688 21.72 7.31 18.46
CA VAL A 688 22.60 8.47 18.29
C VAL A 688 22.90 8.74 16.82
N GLU A 689 23.25 9.99 16.54
CA GLU A 689 23.84 10.39 15.26
C GLU A 689 25.25 9.80 15.11
N SER A 690 25.84 9.94 13.92
CA SER A 690 27.18 9.42 13.62
C SER A 690 28.31 10.04 14.46
N ASP A 691 28.08 11.20 15.07
CA ASP A 691 28.99 11.85 16.02
C ASP A 691 28.85 11.32 17.47
N GLY A 692 27.96 10.34 17.69
CA GLY A 692 27.68 9.74 18.99
C GLY A 692 26.74 10.55 19.89
N GLN A 693 26.19 11.66 19.37
CA GLN A 693 25.30 12.55 20.12
C GLN A 693 23.84 12.32 19.78
N PHE A 694 22.97 12.69 20.72
CA PHE A 694 21.54 12.77 20.48
C PHE A 694 21.05 14.18 20.83
N ARG A 695 20.28 14.78 19.92
CA ARG A 695 19.78 16.15 20.02
C ARG A 695 18.28 16.15 19.81
N ALA A 696 17.55 16.77 20.73
CA ALA A 696 16.09 16.85 20.62
C ALA A 696 15.53 18.03 21.41
N GLY A 697 14.60 18.74 20.77
CA GLY A 697 13.61 19.56 21.47
C GLY A 697 12.64 18.64 22.23
N LEU A 698 12.73 18.66 23.56
CA LEU A 698 11.79 18.00 24.47
C LEU A 698 10.85 19.02 25.10
N GLY A 699 9.59 18.65 25.28
CA GLY A 699 8.62 19.48 26.00
C GLY A 699 9.06 19.73 27.45
N ALA A 700 8.55 20.80 28.08
CA ALA A 700 8.97 21.16 29.44
C ALA A 700 8.72 20.05 30.49
N TRP A 701 7.74 19.18 30.23
CA TRP A 701 7.41 18.05 31.08
C TRP A 701 8.35 16.87 30.83
N GLU A 702 8.45 16.39 29.58
CA GLU A 702 9.41 15.34 29.16
C GLU A 702 10.84 15.67 29.63
N ALA A 703 11.30 16.90 29.34
CA ALA A 703 12.64 17.36 29.70
C ALA A 703 12.88 17.38 31.21
N GLY A 704 11.85 17.70 32.01
CA GLY A 704 11.94 17.72 33.45
C GLY A 704 11.99 16.31 34.05
N VAL A 705 11.09 15.43 33.62
CA VAL A 705 11.07 14.01 34.04
C VAL A 705 12.38 13.34 33.68
N LEU A 706 12.85 13.50 32.44
CA LEU A 706 14.10 12.89 31.99
C LEU A 706 15.32 13.39 32.78
N LYS A 707 15.36 14.66 33.19
CA LYS A 707 16.44 15.18 34.05
C LYS A 707 16.45 14.51 35.42
N GLU A 708 15.29 14.27 36.04
CA GLU A 708 15.20 13.52 37.30
C GLU A 708 15.70 12.08 37.14
N GLU A 709 15.35 11.43 36.02
CA GLU A 709 15.78 10.05 35.75
C GLU A 709 17.28 9.95 35.46
N LEU A 710 17.84 10.84 34.63
CA LEU A 710 19.26 10.82 34.28
C LEU A 710 20.17 11.17 35.48
N ALA A 711 19.63 11.78 36.54
CA ALA A 711 20.36 12.01 37.79
C ALA A 711 20.59 10.72 38.60
N LYS A 712 19.84 9.66 38.31
CA LYS A 712 19.96 8.37 38.97
C LYS A 712 21.14 7.57 38.40
N PRO A 713 22.07 7.06 39.23
CA PRO A 713 23.25 6.35 38.75
C PRO A 713 22.94 5.01 38.07
N GLU A 714 21.82 4.37 38.43
CA GLU A 714 21.36 3.11 37.85
C GLU A 714 20.81 3.26 36.42
N VAL A 715 20.45 4.46 35.97
CA VAL A 715 19.90 4.70 34.63
C VAL A 715 21.04 4.70 33.60
N ILE A 716 21.09 3.66 32.78
CA ILE A 716 22.13 3.45 31.77
C ILE A 716 21.71 3.88 30.37
N GLY A 717 20.41 4.01 30.11
CA GLY A 717 19.90 4.40 28.80
C GLY A 717 18.45 4.86 28.83
N TRP A 718 18.00 5.53 27.77
CA TRP A 718 16.59 5.88 27.59
C TRP A 718 16.22 5.98 26.11
N LEU A 719 14.95 5.77 25.81
CA LEU A 719 14.34 5.91 24.49
C LEU A 719 13.20 6.92 24.57
N ARG A 720 13.21 7.92 23.68
CA ARG A 720 12.01 8.67 23.35
C ARG A 720 11.15 7.83 22.42
N ASN A 721 10.02 7.36 22.90
CA ASN A 721 9.10 6.57 22.10
C ASN A 721 8.24 7.51 21.25
N LEU A 722 8.45 7.46 19.94
CA LEU A 722 7.75 8.35 19.02
C LEU A 722 6.33 7.82 18.73
N ASP A 723 5.38 8.71 18.49
CA ASP A 723 4.01 8.35 18.14
C ASP A 723 3.94 7.69 16.74
N ARG A 724 3.19 6.59 16.61
CA ARG A 724 2.86 5.90 15.34
C ARG A 724 4.06 5.49 14.46
N LYS A 725 5.26 5.32 15.02
CA LYS A 725 6.35 4.67 14.29
C LYS A 725 6.17 3.14 14.35
N PRO A 726 6.59 2.38 13.32
CA PRO A 726 6.44 0.92 13.31
C PRO A 726 7.12 0.20 14.49
N TRP A 727 8.11 0.84 15.10
CA TRP A 727 8.87 0.36 16.25
C TRP A 727 8.35 0.90 17.59
N SER A 728 7.31 1.74 17.61
CA SER A 728 6.83 2.34 18.84
C SER A 728 6.30 1.31 19.84
N LEU A 729 6.53 1.57 21.12
CA LEU A 729 5.80 0.91 22.20
C LEU A 729 4.36 1.45 22.18
N GLU A 730 3.43 0.56 21.94
CA GLU A 730 2.03 0.87 21.66
C GLU A 730 1.18 0.04 22.61
N ILE A 731 0.24 0.71 23.26
CA ILE A 731 -0.64 0.11 24.27
C ILE A 731 -2.10 0.44 23.90
N PRO A 732 -3.01 -0.54 23.89
CA PRO A 732 -4.41 -0.29 23.56
C PRO A 732 -5.16 0.34 24.73
N TYR A 733 -6.06 1.26 24.43
CA TYR A 733 -7.07 1.76 25.36
C TYR A 733 -8.45 1.84 24.67
N GLU A 734 -9.52 1.70 25.45
CA GLU A 734 -10.89 1.76 24.95
C GLU A 734 -11.45 3.18 25.12
N THR A 735 -12.04 3.74 24.06
CA THR A 735 -12.70 5.04 24.10
C THR A 735 -13.89 5.06 23.14
N GLY A 736 -15.06 5.48 23.61
CA GLY A 736 -16.27 5.56 22.79
C GLY A 736 -16.73 4.23 22.16
N GLY A 737 -16.34 3.08 22.71
CA GLY A 737 -16.62 1.75 22.15
C GLY A 737 -15.59 1.24 21.13
N ASP A 738 -14.61 2.07 20.78
CA ASP A 738 -13.50 1.70 19.89
C ASP A 738 -12.23 1.45 20.71
N ILE A 739 -11.32 0.63 20.16
CA ILE A 739 -9.98 0.47 20.69
C ILE A 739 -9.03 1.40 19.93
N ARG A 740 -8.28 2.21 20.66
CA ARG A 740 -7.28 3.15 20.12
C ARG A 740 -5.89 2.87 20.70
N PRO A 741 -4.83 3.20 19.95
CA PRO A 741 -3.47 3.11 20.45
C PRO A 741 -3.07 4.34 21.26
N MET A 742 -2.33 4.15 22.34
CA MET A 742 -1.52 5.17 22.99
C MET A 742 -0.04 4.76 22.97
N PHE A 743 0.84 5.76 23.01
CA PHE A 743 2.28 5.60 22.88
C PHE A 743 2.94 6.31 24.05
N PRO A 744 3.37 5.59 25.11
CA PRO A 744 3.98 6.24 26.26
C PRO A 744 5.25 7.00 25.86
N ASP A 745 5.48 8.23 26.32
CA ASP A 745 6.55 9.10 25.78
C ASP A 745 7.98 8.60 26.03
N LEU A 746 8.25 8.06 27.23
CA LEU A 746 9.59 7.74 27.69
C LEU A 746 9.71 6.29 28.15
N VAL A 747 10.74 5.62 27.66
CA VAL A 747 11.18 4.32 28.18
C VAL A 747 12.56 4.47 28.79
N ILE A 748 12.70 4.18 30.07
CA ILE A 748 13.95 4.29 30.83
C ILE A 748 14.54 2.92 31.05
N VAL A 749 15.85 2.78 30.84
CA VAL A 749 16.59 1.54 31.07
C VAL A 749 17.54 1.73 32.24
N GLY A 750 17.28 0.96 33.29
CA GLY A 750 18.12 0.86 34.48
C GLY A 750 18.98 -0.41 34.48
N ARG A 751 20.00 -0.42 35.35
CA ARG A 751 20.77 -1.61 35.68
C ARG A 751 20.95 -1.73 37.18
N VAL A 752 20.48 -2.84 37.74
CA VAL A 752 20.65 -3.18 39.15
C VAL A 752 21.44 -4.48 39.22
N GLY A 753 22.72 -4.38 39.56
CA GLY A 753 23.63 -5.53 39.48
C GLY A 753 23.83 -5.99 38.04
N ALA A 754 23.46 -7.24 37.74
CA ALA A 754 23.51 -7.81 36.39
C ALA A 754 22.18 -7.67 35.63
N ASP A 755 21.10 -7.32 36.33
CA ASP A 755 19.75 -7.30 35.77
C ASP A 755 19.44 -5.95 35.13
N ILE A 756 18.83 -6.00 33.94
CA ILE A 756 18.33 -4.83 33.22
C ILE A 756 16.87 -4.62 33.62
N THR A 757 16.54 -3.40 34.04
CA THR A 757 15.16 -3.00 34.36
C THR A 757 14.66 -2.00 33.34
N VAL A 758 13.40 -2.10 32.95
CA VAL A 758 12.79 -1.20 31.96
C VAL A 758 11.54 -0.57 32.57
N ASP A 759 11.47 0.76 32.50
CA ASP A 759 10.37 1.53 33.05
C ASP A 759 9.64 2.28 31.94
N ILE A 760 8.31 2.37 32.05
CA ILE A 760 7.45 3.17 31.17
C ILE A 760 7.04 4.42 31.95
N LEU A 761 7.43 5.59 31.45
CA LEU A 761 7.07 6.88 32.03
C LEU A 761 6.23 7.69 31.05
N GLU A 762 5.02 8.02 31.45
CA GLU A 762 4.06 8.81 30.66
C GLU A 762 3.79 10.16 31.34
N PRO A 763 4.52 11.23 30.97
CA PRO A 763 4.13 12.60 31.29
C PRO A 763 2.74 12.90 30.71
N HIS A 764 1.82 13.36 31.54
CA HIS A 764 0.40 13.34 31.19
C HIS A 764 -0.31 14.66 31.48
N ASP A 765 -0.75 15.36 30.42
CA ASP A 765 -1.46 16.63 30.54
C ASP A 765 -2.91 16.41 31.02
N PRO A 766 -3.28 16.85 32.25
CA PRO A 766 -4.62 16.63 32.81
C PRO A 766 -5.75 17.34 32.05
N SER A 767 -5.45 18.25 31.11
CA SER A 767 -6.44 19.00 30.34
C SER A 767 -7.08 18.22 29.18
N LEU A 768 -6.52 17.07 28.81
CA LEU A 768 -7.04 16.23 27.72
C LEU A 768 -8.26 15.39 28.15
N ALA A 769 -9.21 15.22 27.22
CA ALA A 769 -10.50 14.60 27.53
C ALA A 769 -10.43 13.08 27.77
N ASP A 770 -9.50 12.36 27.13
CA ASP A 770 -9.38 10.89 27.13
C ASP A 770 -8.39 10.35 28.18
N ASN A 771 -8.09 11.16 29.20
CA ASN A 771 -7.06 10.87 30.21
C ASN A 771 -7.33 9.64 31.07
N PHE A 772 -8.53 9.51 31.63
CA PHE A 772 -8.86 8.34 32.45
C PHE A 772 -8.90 7.04 31.64
N GLU A 773 -9.31 7.10 30.38
CA GLU A 773 -9.36 5.94 29.48
C GLU A 773 -7.95 5.40 29.20
N LYS A 774 -6.98 6.30 28.96
CA LYS A 774 -5.55 5.94 28.83
C LYS A 774 -4.99 5.34 30.12
N ALA A 775 -5.32 5.92 31.28
CA ALA A 775 -4.91 5.38 32.57
C ALA A 775 -5.46 3.94 32.81
N ILE A 776 -6.70 3.67 32.39
CA ILE A 776 -7.28 2.33 32.38
C ILE A 776 -6.52 1.41 31.41
N GLY A 777 -6.19 1.89 30.21
CA GLY A 777 -5.37 1.15 29.24
C GLY A 777 -4.02 0.73 29.83
N LEU A 778 -3.32 1.65 30.51
CA LEU A 778 -2.03 1.37 31.17
C LEU A 778 -2.21 0.37 32.31
N ALA A 779 -3.29 0.48 33.09
CA ALA A 779 -3.59 -0.46 34.16
C ALA A 779 -3.87 -1.88 33.61
N ARG A 780 -4.62 -2.02 32.52
CA ARG A 780 -4.87 -3.31 31.86
C ARG A 780 -3.57 -3.90 31.28
N PHE A 781 -2.70 -3.05 30.73
CA PHE A 781 -1.39 -3.47 30.26
C PHE A 781 -0.51 -3.97 31.42
N ALA A 782 -0.42 -3.19 32.51
CA ALA A 782 0.32 -3.55 33.71
C ALA A 782 -0.23 -4.83 34.37
N GLU A 783 -1.55 -5.04 34.37
CA GLU A 783 -2.17 -6.26 34.91
C GLU A 783 -1.69 -7.54 34.20
N ARG A 784 -1.46 -7.46 32.88
CA ARG A 784 -1.01 -8.60 32.08
C ARG A 784 0.52 -8.72 32.01
N HIS A 785 1.20 -7.59 31.83
CA HIS A 785 2.61 -7.53 31.41
C HIS A 785 3.51 -6.82 32.41
N GLY A 786 2.95 -6.30 33.51
CA GLY A 786 3.67 -5.49 34.48
C GLY A 786 4.90 -6.16 35.11
N ALA A 787 4.93 -7.49 35.14
CA ALA A 787 6.11 -8.25 35.61
C ALA A 787 7.35 -8.10 34.72
N LEU A 788 7.20 -7.65 33.47
CA LEU A 788 8.29 -7.37 32.54
C LEU A 788 8.91 -5.98 32.74
N PHE A 789 8.27 -5.13 33.54
CA PHE A 789 8.66 -3.73 33.76
C PHE A 789 8.95 -3.47 35.23
N GLY A 790 9.88 -2.58 35.52
CA GLY A 790 10.11 -2.10 36.89
C GLY A 790 8.96 -1.22 37.33
N HIS A 791 8.82 -0.08 36.65
CA HIS A 791 7.82 0.94 36.90
C HIS A 791 6.95 1.19 35.66
N ILE A 792 5.66 1.40 35.90
CA ILE A 792 4.73 1.93 34.88
C ILE A 792 4.07 3.14 35.52
N GLN A 793 4.44 4.34 35.10
CA GLN A 793 4.09 5.57 35.78
C GLN A 793 3.34 6.53 34.88
N LEU A 794 2.24 7.06 35.41
CA LEU A 794 1.57 8.23 34.86
C LEU A 794 1.98 9.45 35.69
N ILE A 795 2.50 10.49 35.04
CA ILE A 795 3.22 11.57 35.72
C ILE A 795 2.53 12.91 35.44
N ARG A 796 2.23 13.68 36.49
CA ARG A 796 1.64 15.02 36.38
C ARG A 796 2.56 16.07 36.95
N LYS A 797 2.68 17.20 36.26
CA LYS A 797 3.35 18.38 36.82
C LYS A 797 2.38 19.16 37.70
N GLN A 798 2.77 19.46 38.94
CA GLN A 798 1.96 20.22 39.89
C GLN A 798 2.78 21.33 40.56
N ALA A 799 2.11 22.41 40.95
CA ALA A 799 2.74 23.46 41.74
C ALA A 799 3.09 22.95 43.14
N SER A 800 4.29 23.25 43.62
CA SER A 800 4.72 22.92 44.98
C SER A 800 4.24 24.01 45.96
N PRO A 801 3.73 23.64 47.16
CA PRO A 801 3.43 24.60 48.23
C PRO A 801 4.63 25.44 48.69
N ALA A 802 5.86 24.93 48.47
CA ALA A 802 7.11 25.63 48.81
C ALA A 802 7.61 26.58 47.70
N GLY A 803 6.86 26.72 46.60
CA GLY A 803 7.26 27.45 45.39
C GLY A 803 7.94 26.54 44.37
N GLY A 804 7.69 26.80 43.08
CA GLY A 804 8.17 25.97 41.96
C GLY A 804 7.18 24.88 41.54
N GLU A 805 7.63 23.99 40.66
CA GLU A 805 6.84 22.87 40.14
C GLU A 805 7.53 21.54 40.51
N HIS A 806 6.74 20.49 40.73
CA HIS A 806 7.23 19.12 40.99
C HIS A 806 6.42 18.11 40.17
N PHE A 807 6.98 16.92 39.96
CA PHE A 807 6.31 15.83 39.26
C PHE A 807 5.70 14.85 40.25
N VAL A 808 4.38 14.73 40.24
CA VAL A 808 3.62 13.74 41.02
C VAL A 808 3.46 12.49 40.17
N ARG A 809 3.87 11.35 40.71
CA ARG A 809 3.93 10.07 39.98
C ARG A 809 2.89 9.10 40.52
N LEU A 810 2.01 8.62 39.65
CA LEU A 810 1.10 7.52 39.96
C LEU A 810 1.74 6.21 39.50
N GLU A 811 2.18 5.38 40.44
CA GLU A 811 2.74 4.06 40.15
C GLU A 811 1.62 3.06 39.83
N ILE A 812 1.42 2.81 38.53
CA ILE A 812 0.40 1.92 37.99
C ILE A 812 0.78 0.46 38.21
N ASN A 813 2.07 0.09 38.21
CA ASN A 813 2.50 -1.31 38.28
C ASN A 813 2.28 -1.97 39.66
N LYS A 814 1.54 -1.32 40.57
CA LYS A 814 1.11 -1.86 41.85
C LYS A 814 -0.30 -2.43 41.76
N ALA A 815 -0.49 -3.67 42.20
CA ALA A 815 -1.81 -4.34 42.18
C ALA A 815 -2.94 -3.54 42.86
N ALA A 816 -2.63 -2.77 43.91
CA ALA A 816 -3.61 -1.89 44.57
C ALA A 816 -4.02 -0.68 43.73
N THR A 817 -3.11 -0.14 42.93
CA THR A 817 -3.38 0.97 42.00
C THR A 817 -4.19 0.47 40.80
N ILE A 818 -3.79 -0.67 40.20
CA ILE A 818 -4.50 -1.30 39.07
C ILE A 818 -5.97 -1.52 39.41
N LYS A 819 -6.27 -2.16 40.55
CA LYS A 819 -7.65 -2.42 41.00
C LYS A 819 -8.51 -1.16 41.10
N GLN A 820 -7.91 -0.03 41.50
CA GLN A 820 -8.63 1.24 41.62
C GLN A 820 -8.81 1.91 40.25
N LEU A 821 -7.77 1.90 39.41
CA LEU A 821 -7.83 2.44 38.05
C LEU A 821 -8.88 1.74 37.20
N LEU A 822 -8.99 0.41 37.28
CA LEU A 822 -9.98 -0.35 36.50
C LEU A 822 -11.44 -0.05 36.86
N LEU A 823 -11.70 0.67 37.96
CA LEU A 823 -13.06 1.02 38.42
C LEU A 823 -13.46 2.46 38.09
N ILE A 824 -12.54 3.31 37.63
CA ILE A 824 -12.86 4.70 37.32
C ILE A 824 -13.60 4.80 35.99
N THR A 825 -14.41 5.84 35.85
CA THR A 825 -15.18 6.13 34.63
C THR A 825 -15.11 7.61 34.25
N SER A 826 -14.23 8.38 34.86
CA SER A 826 -14.14 9.84 34.67
C SER A 826 -12.79 10.42 35.12
N ASN A 827 -12.42 11.58 34.56
CA ASN A 827 -11.20 12.31 34.95
C ASN A 827 -11.17 12.77 36.43
N PRO A 828 -12.27 13.26 37.04
CA PRO A 828 -12.27 13.60 38.46
C PRO A 828 -11.89 12.44 39.39
N GLN A 829 -12.28 11.21 39.03
CA GLN A 829 -11.88 10.02 39.80
C GLN A 829 -10.40 9.68 39.61
N LEU A 830 -9.84 9.93 38.43
CA LEU A 830 -8.38 9.84 38.22
C LEU A 830 -7.64 10.90 39.05
N ASP A 831 -8.17 12.12 39.13
CA ASP A 831 -7.60 13.21 39.93
C ASP A 831 -7.55 12.84 41.42
N ASP A 832 -8.64 12.26 41.93
CA ASP A 832 -8.72 11.73 43.30
C ASP A 832 -7.66 10.64 43.56
N LEU A 833 -7.37 9.78 42.57
CA LEU A 833 -6.34 8.75 42.71
C LEU A 833 -4.94 9.36 42.75
N PHE A 834 -4.65 10.37 41.92
CA PHE A 834 -3.40 11.12 42.01
C PHE A 834 -3.25 11.80 43.36
N ALA A 835 -4.31 12.39 43.92
CA ALA A 835 -4.25 13.02 45.24
C ALA A 835 -4.03 12.01 46.38
N LYS A 836 -4.51 10.77 46.24
CA LYS A 836 -4.42 9.72 47.27
C LYS A 836 -3.13 8.91 47.20
N LEU A 837 -2.67 8.61 45.98
CA LEU A 837 -1.61 7.62 45.71
C LEU A 837 -0.40 8.20 44.99
N GLY A 838 -0.49 9.43 44.48
CA GLY A 838 0.61 10.11 43.83
C GLY A 838 1.75 10.37 44.82
N THR A 839 2.97 10.08 44.38
CA THR A 839 4.21 10.31 45.16
C THR A 839 5.11 11.33 44.50
#